data_AF-A0A940ADI3-F1
#
_entry.id   AF-A0A940ADI3-F1
#
_cell.length_a   1.000
_cell.length_b   1.000
_cell.length_c   1.000
_cell.angle_alpha   90.00
_cell.angle_beta   90.00
_cell.angle_gamma   90.00
#
_symmetry.space_group_name_H-M   'P 1'
#
loop_
_entity.id
_entity.type
_entity.pdbx_description
1 polymer ?
#
loop_
_entity_poly.entity_id
_entity_poly.type
_entity_poly.pdbx_seq_one_letter_code
_entity_poly.pdbx_strand_id
1 'polypeptide(L)'
;MNYLKTKKLLHTLLLAAACGTVFALDYKETPEGGEVEVSGHRFTVNKKTFPAWGRCYSLTIDQDKNLRLSLYAKVEDEIYPNGVGQLVPSGTPAKISVQERSAHTLTLRAEYSLAPVGKKNAPEYAGLKMVYYYSFTDDLPGTVVTARLLAVNRNAVIRSFHGSFGAGFTHYTTEAGERIEYPGKSWSIIKGNSVTAERADGTKMFLTAKNRNPGRGFTWIGPASKWRKINLHPGEFAEIRGMIGFVEDEKNINTLKSFFQSVSIPAENKPAAGPGKEMIASPVTAGKDGFPTQWPADIVVRKGTGWVRPDNTDTWNGDDNLSFTATAGFDENYLYIRADVTDSVFRQDNSAGRIWAGDCLQVAFDPLNEKSMSNNYILFGFTATDKPTAWCWDHPNRKYRSSEVSEYCRVRGTRTKTGQIYEVAIPWKLLEPFSLDRGKMGFNLVLLDDDGFGPKQWMGITDGIAGGKNPALYQPLYFANPEKIMLSNTKNPVPLLRLDSDIVVGEVPLNFSVAEILPDKHAGAELVVSAGEKKFSEKLKPGFNSFQYTLNPSELKPGMLKISAVVRKDGKELYSTGNTVRIVTREAVEKMCQDTLSEAEKLKKAIELLKKNGKNTAYFTNRIALTEYFVRMVRLDNGRDSIFRRATTKSKYQHIPVTPEYRRFIYRRSIKNLDYCIRMLKEGVDEAEKIAAGKLPDRIVEPMPIRQRVEIRNGGLQINGKEMFFLGPNTWAVHYTQLKDIAGAGMNFFDINVQQTSRLPKDMKPFEEKFDPNNMNSKFNPITFDIAGDLGMYFMARQFSSFSYVQEQNQPGGYAKDEAANRKAWLLQAKQPHLAYLITHKESFVLERNTARLEKNVREHLRKTFGTVEKMNAALGINYKSFDDFKASDRSKYPSLKYEVFRFERDENFKVLRAGNKAKRAFWKRPTTSHFSTSHWTAWDTLQDSADFEALYEECDIPGYDAGVRLESQRYAASWEAMFMLCDFSRSLFPDKPMANNETHNFPINCASDVSGDFIYNAQISEMLHGRNAAVMWTWEKDFHSPWGSYAFTRANCFHAASRAILDARRLAPEIAAFRSEKRQFAIFYSLPSFCDPGNYKRINDLYQGTFFHGVAPGFITEKRLLQNAFPDCRLILIPDARRVSDAVFEALMKRAKAGTKVVRFGEKSLMYDEYGKLKKD
;
A
#
# COMPACT_ATOMS: atom_id res chain seq x y z
N MET A 1 -36.14 -34.83 -21.10
CA MET A 1 -35.47 -33.50 -21.04
C MET A 1 -35.43 -32.85 -19.65
N ASN A 2 -36.22 -33.28 -18.64
CA ASN A 2 -36.04 -32.86 -17.23
C ASN A 2 -35.34 -33.90 -16.32
N TYR A 3 -34.70 -34.93 -16.90
CA TYR A 3 -33.99 -36.00 -16.15
C TYR A 3 -32.44 -35.88 -16.26
N LEU A 4 -31.91 -34.78 -16.82
CA LEU A 4 -30.47 -34.63 -17.14
C LEU A 4 -29.70 -33.57 -16.33
N LYS A 5 -30.30 -32.90 -15.34
CA LYS A 5 -29.61 -31.86 -14.53
C LYS A 5 -28.89 -32.37 -13.26
N THR A 6 -29.12 -33.61 -12.82
CA THR A 6 -28.56 -34.19 -11.58
C THR A 6 -27.26 -34.98 -11.76
N LYS A 7 -26.74 -35.16 -12.99
CA LYS A 7 -25.55 -35.97 -13.26
C LYS A 7 -24.20 -35.26 -13.16
N LYS A 8 -24.13 -33.91 -13.14
CA LYS A 8 -22.83 -33.21 -13.13
C LYS A 8 -22.03 -33.44 -11.84
N LEU A 9 -22.68 -33.50 -10.67
CA LEU A 9 -21.96 -33.73 -9.42
C LEU A 9 -21.44 -35.17 -9.28
N LEU A 10 -22.23 -36.16 -9.72
CA LEU A 10 -21.85 -37.57 -9.68
C LEU A 10 -20.72 -37.88 -10.70
N HIS A 11 -20.74 -37.28 -11.89
CA HIS A 11 -19.65 -37.41 -12.87
C HIS A 11 -18.36 -36.73 -12.38
N THR A 12 -18.45 -35.54 -11.77
CA THR A 12 -17.26 -34.85 -11.22
C THR A 12 -16.67 -35.61 -10.02
N LEU A 13 -17.49 -36.22 -9.16
CA LEU A 13 -17.03 -37.08 -8.07
C LEU A 13 -16.43 -38.40 -8.59
N LEU A 14 -17.01 -39.01 -9.63
CA LEU A 14 -16.48 -40.22 -10.27
C LEU A 14 -15.17 -39.94 -11.03
N LEU A 15 -15.01 -38.78 -11.67
CA LEU A 15 -13.76 -38.37 -12.32
C LEU A 15 -12.66 -38.02 -11.29
N ALA A 16 -13.02 -37.33 -10.21
CA ALA A 16 -12.07 -37.03 -9.13
C ALA A 16 -11.63 -38.29 -8.37
N ALA A 17 -12.50 -39.29 -8.23
CA ALA A 17 -12.16 -40.60 -7.65
C ALA A 17 -11.39 -41.50 -8.64
N ALA A 18 -11.70 -41.45 -9.95
CA ALA A 18 -11.00 -42.21 -10.99
C ALA A 18 -9.54 -41.75 -11.19
N CYS A 19 -9.24 -40.45 -11.03
CA CYS A 19 -7.86 -39.96 -11.09
C CYS A 19 -7.02 -40.30 -9.85
N GLY A 20 -7.61 -40.81 -8.76
CA GLY A 20 -6.91 -41.10 -7.51
C GLY A 20 -6.84 -42.58 -7.08
N THR A 21 -7.59 -43.51 -7.70
CA THR A 21 -7.91 -44.77 -6.99
C THR A 21 -7.88 -46.08 -7.79
N VAL A 22 -7.38 -46.13 -9.03
CA VAL A 22 -7.26 -47.42 -9.76
C VAL A 22 -5.81 -47.91 -9.92
N PHE A 23 -4.80 -47.09 -9.62
CA PHE A 23 -3.40 -47.45 -9.82
C PHE A 23 -2.75 -48.29 -8.70
N ALA A 24 -3.42 -48.54 -7.58
CA ALA A 24 -2.74 -49.05 -6.38
C ALA A 24 -2.82 -50.57 -6.15
N LEU A 25 -3.79 -51.28 -6.74
CA LEU A 25 -4.01 -52.71 -6.46
C LEU A 25 -3.21 -53.62 -7.40
N ASP A 26 -3.36 -53.50 -8.72
CA ASP A 26 -2.59 -54.37 -9.65
C ASP A 26 -1.10 -54.01 -9.73
N TYR A 27 -0.75 -52.74 -9.54
CA TYR A 27 0.62 -52.26 -9.66
C TYR A 27 1.59 -52.82 -8.59
N LYS A 28 1.05 -53.26 -7.44
CA LYS A 28 1.86 -53.86 -6.37
C LYS A 28 2.33 -55.28 -6.69
N GLU A 29 1.56 -56.03 -7.48
CA GLU A 29 1.88 -57.44 -7.80
C GLU A 29 2.50 -57.61 -9.19
N THR A 30 2.37 -56.64 -10.10
CA THR A 30 2.99 -56.72 -11.43
C THR A 30 4.48 -56.28 -11.40
N PRO A 31 5.44 -57.09 -11.90
CA PRO A 31 6.84 -56.71 -11.98
C PRO A 31 7.08 -55.56 -12.99
N GLU A 32 8.20 -54.85 -12.83
CA GLU A 32 8.57 -53.74 -13.73
C GLU A 32 8.76 -54.25 -15.18
N GLY A 33 8.02 -53.68 -16.12
CA GLY A 33 7.90 -54.16 -17.49
C GLY A 33 6.72 -55.10 -17.77
N GLY A 34 5.91 -55.47 -16.78
CA GLY A 34 4.70 -56.28 -17.00
C GLY A 34 3.50 -55.47 -17.50
N GLU A 35 2.59 -56.09 -18.26
CA GLU A 35 1.40 -55.44 -18.81
C GLU A 35 0.15 -55.65 -17.94
N VAL A 36 -0.67 -54.60 -17.84
CA VAL A 36 -1.97 -54.59 -17.16
C VAL A 36 -3.02 -54.03 -18.11
N GLU A 37 -4.16 -54.71 -18.22
CA GLU A 37 -5.27 -54.31 -19.08
C GLU A 37 -6.39 -53.67 -18.24
N VAL A 38 -6.75 -52.43 -18.55
CA VAL A 38 -7.81 -51.70 -17.83
C VAL A 38 -8.79 -51.14 -18.84
N SER A 39 -10.06 -51.54 -18.72
CA SER A 39 -11.15 -51.13 -19.62
C SER A 39 -10.84 -51.38 -21.12
N GLY A 40 -10.18 -52.50 -21.42
CA GLY A 40 -9.88 -52.96 -22.78
C GLY A 40 -8.63 -52.36 -23.42
N HIS A 41 -7.79 -51.66 -22.65
CA HIS A 41 -6.51 -51.10 -23.12
C HIS A 41 -5.35 -51.61 -22.25
N ARG A 42 -4.27 -52.06 -22.89
CA ARG A 42 -3.09 -52.63 -22.23
C ARG A 42 -2.02 -51.58 -21.98
N PHE A 43 -1.43 -51.61 -20.79
CA PHE A 43 -0.42 -50.67 -20.32
C PHE A 43 0.74 -51.41 -19.65
N THR A 44 1.97 -50.97 -19.89
CA THR A 44 3.18 -51.56 -19.28
C THR A 44 3.62 -50.79 -18.03
N VAL A 45 3.95 -51.50 -16.94
CA VAL A 45 4.26 -50.96 -15.61
C VAL A 45 5.72 -50.45 -15.51
N ASN A 46 5.94 -49.19 -15.10
CA ASN A 46 7.28 -48.57 -14.89
C ASN A 46 7.37 -47.84 -13.54
N LYS A 47 8.22 -48.33 -12.61
CA LYS A 47 8.16 -48.06 -11.15
C LYS A 47 8.95 -46.84 -10.67
N LYS A 48 9.47 -45.99 -11.56
CA LYS A 48 10.37 -44.87 -11.19
C LYS A 48 9.71 -43.53 -10.83
N THR A 49 8.39 -43.42 -10.72
CA THR A 49 7.72 -42.12 -10.44
C THR A 49 6.51 -42.22 -9.51
N PHE A 50 6.70 -42.23 -8.18
CA PHE A 50 5.73 -41.70 -7.19
C PHE A 50 6.43 -41.36 -5.85
N PRO A 51 6.15 -40.21 -5.18
CA PRO A 51 6.80 -39.84 -3.92
C PRO A 51 6.12 -40.48 -2.69
N ALA A 52 6.94 -40.95 -1.76
CA ALA A 52 6.60 -41.84 -0.64
C ALA A 52 5.79 -41.24 0.54
N TRP A 53 4.97 -40.20 0.37
CA TRP A 53 4.27 -39.56 1.51
C TRP A 53 2.81 -39.24 1.16
N GLY A 54 1.91 -40.22 1.34
CA GLY A 54 0.47 -40.01 1.23
C GLY A 54 -0.35 -41.22 1.68
N ARG A 55 -1.30 -41.01 2.61
CA ARG A 55 -2.30 -42.01 3.00
C ARG A 55 -3.28 -42.23 1.85
N CYS A 56 -3.51 -43.48 1.45
CA CYS A 56 -4.46 -43.84 0.40
C CYS A 56 -5.81 -44.24 1.00
N TYR A 57 -6.89 -43.66 0.46
CA TYR A 57 -8.28 -44.03 0.75
C TYR A 57 -8.85 -44.67 -0.51
N SER A 58 -9.57 -45.78 -0.40
CA SER A 58 -10.37 -46.29 -1.52
C SER A 58 -11.86 -46.16 -1.23
N LEU A 59 -12.62 -45.79 -2.26
CA LEU A 59 -14.07 -45.71 -2.23
C LEU A 59 -14.61 -46.70 -3.27
N THR A 60 -15.36 -47.71 -2.84
CA THR A 60 -15.99 -48.70 -3.72
C THR A 60 -17.48 -48.74 -3.49
N ILE A 61 -18.24 -49.04 -4.53
CA ILE A 61 -19.68 -49.31 -4.45
C ILE A 61 -19.82 -50.82 -4.54
N ASP A 62 -20.41 -51.45 -3.53
CA ASP A 62 -20.63 -52.89 -3.56
C ASP A 62 -21.81 -53.26 -4.49
N GLN A 63 -22.01 -54.57 -4.69
CA GLN A 63 -23.01 -55.10 -5.61
C GLN A 63 -24.45 -54.68 -5.23
N ASP A 64 -24.67 -54.27 -3.98
CA ASP A 64 -25.94 -53.78 -3.44
C ASP A 64 -26.05 -52.25 -3.46
N LYS A 65 -25.14 -51.56 -4.16
CA LYS A 65 -25.05 -50.10 -4.32
C LYS A 65 -24.76 -49.32 -3.03
N ASN A 66 -24.20 -49.96 -2.01
CA ASN A 66 -23.76 -49.26 -0.80
C ASN A 66 -22.33 -48.71 -0.98
N LEU A 67 -22.12 -47.49 -0.51
CA LEU A 67 -20.83 -46.80 -0.58
C LEU A 67 -19.91 -47.32 0.55
N ARG A 68 -18.83 -48.02 0.21
CA ARG A 68 -17.79 -48.47 1.15
C ARG A 68 -16.53 -47.60 1.03
N LEU A 69 -16.03 -47.11 2.16
CA LEU A 69 -14.75 -46.41 2.28
C LEU A 69 -13.76 -47.30 3.04
N SER A 70 -12.62 -47.61 2.43
CA SER A 70 -11.55 -48.43 3.03
C SER A 70 -10.27 -47.61 3.19
N LEU A 71 -9.68 -47.66 4.38
CA LEU A 71 -8.39 -47.02 4.71
C LEU A 71 -7.26 -48.06 4.68
N TYR A 72 -6.19 -47.80 3.92
CA TYR A 72 -4.97 -48.59 4.00
C TYR A 72 -3.85 -47.75 4.66
N ALA A 73 -3.43 -48.14 5.85
CA ALA A 73 -2.24 -47.61 6.51
C ALA A 73 -1.18 -48.71 6.58
N LYS A 74 -0.01 -48.50 5.96
CA LYS A 74 1.20 -49.26 6.31
C LYS A 74 1.87 -48.49 7.44
N VAL A 75 1.94 -49.10 8.62
CA VAL A 75 2.73 -48.57 9.75
C VAL A 75 4.14 -49.10 9.53
N GLU A 76 5.11 -48.22 9.28
CA GLU A 76 6.53 -48.58 9.39
C GLU A 76 6.93 -48.37 10.85
N ASP A 77 7.59 -49.40 11.40
CA ASP A 77 8.00 -49.49 12.80
C ASP A 77 9.07 -48.43 13.14
N GLU A 78 8.66 -47.21 13.46
CA GLU A 78 9.48 -46.30 14.26
C GLU A 78 9.15 -46.50 15.74
N ILE A 79 9.99 -47.29 16.41
CA ILE A 79 10.01 -47.50 17.85
C ILE A 79 10.38 -46.16 18.52
N TYR A 80 9.39 -45.46 19.07
CA TYR A 80 9.65 -44.35 19.99
C TYR A 80 10.07 -44.92 21.36
N PRO A 81 11.14 -44.42 22.01
CA PRO A 81 11.72 -45.07 23.19
C PRO A 81 10.87 -45.04 24.46
N ASN A 82 9.69 -44.41 24.43
CA ASN A 82 8.93 -44.09 25.64
C ASN A 82 7.52 -44.70 25.59
N GLY A 83 7.46 -46.04 25.73
CA GLY A 83 6.38 -46.91 26.27
C GLY A 83 4.90 -46.46 26.41
N VAL A 84 4.38 -45.51 25.66
CA VAL A 84 2.99 -45.02 25.74
C VAL A 84 2.26 -45.34 24.44
N GLY A 85 1.23 -46.21 24.49
CA GLY A 85 0.51 -46.69 23.32
C GLY A 85 -0.33 -45.59 22.64
N GLN A 86 -0.17 -45.42 21.32
CA GLN A 86 -1.07 -44.61 20.49
C GLN A 86 -2.36 -45.39 20.20
N LEU A 87 -3.53 -44.72 20.21
CA LEU A 87 -4.78 -45.29 19.69
C LEU A 87 -5.02 -44.76 18.27
N VAL A 88 -5.28 -45.64 17.31
CA VAL A 88 -5.59 -45.27 15.92
C VAL A 88 -6.93 -45.87 15.48
N PRO A 89 -7.67 -45.21 14.56
CA PRO A 89 -8.83 -45.82 13.92
C PRO A 89 -8.41 -47.10 13.20
N SER A 90 -9.01 -48.23 13.55
CA SER A 90 -8.72 -49.52 12.93
C SER A 90 -9.86 -49.98 12.02
N GLY A 91 -9.53 -50.35 10.79
CA GLY A 91 -10.43 -51.03 9.86
C GLY A 91 -11.49 -50.13 9.19
N THR A 92 -12.44 -50.80 8.52
CA THR A 92 -13.62 -50.21 7.87
C THR A 92 -14.53 -49.56 8.92
N PRO A 93 -15.14 -48.39 8.67
CA PRO A 93 -16.08 -47.81 9.62
C PRO A 93 -17.23 -48.78 9.88
N ALA A 94 -17.52 -49.03 11.16
CA ALA A 94 -18.59 -49.91 11.63
C ALA A 94 -19.97 -49.46 11.17
N LYS A 95 -20.16 -48.16 10.87
CA LYS A 95 -21.41 -47.61 10.33
C LYS A 95 -21.14 -46.32 9.58
N ILE A 96 -21.70 -46.17 8.37
CA ILE A 96 -21.74 -44.90 7.62
C ILE A 96 -23.20 -44.50 7.39
N SER A 97 -23.54 -43.23 7.64
CA SER A 97 -24.88 -42.70 7.37
C SER A 97 -24.83 -41.30 6.77
N VAL A 98 -25.71 -41.02 5.81
CA VAL A 98 -25.89 -39.66 5.26
C VAL A 98 -26.61 -38.81 6.31
N GLN A 99 -26.05 -37.64 6.61
CA GLN A 99 -26.59 -36.72 7.62
C GLN A 99 -27.31 -35.53 6.99
N GLU A 100 -26.81 -35.05 5.84
CA GLU A 100 -27.41 -33.91 5.15
C GLU A 100 -27.17 -34.02 3.65
N ARG A 101 -28.20 -33.69 2.85
CA ARG A 101 -28.11 -33.66 1.39
C ARG A 101 -28.86 -32.45 0.85
N SER A 102 -28.15 -31.50 0.26
CA SER A 102 -28.71 -30.34 -0.44
C SER A 102 -28.29 -30.36 -1.93
N ALA A 103 -28.71 -29.35 -2.69
CA ALA A 103 -28.31 -29.19 -4.09
C ALA A 103 -26.79 -29.00 -4.28
N HIS A 104 -26.09 -28.56 -3.24
CA HIS A 104 -24.67 -28.18 -3.29
C HIS A 104 -23.82 -28.82 -2.18
N THR A 105 -24.41 -29.64 -1.29
CA THR A 105 -23.71 -30.23 -0.13
C THR A 105 -24.14 -31.68 0.15
N LEU A 106 -23.19 -32.57 0.41
CA LEU A 106 -23.42 -33.92 0.95
C LEU A 106 -22.59 -34.12 2.22
N THR A 107 -23.22 -34.48 3.34
CA THR A 107 -22.52 -34.78 4.60
C THR A 107 -22.72 -36.24 5.01
N LEU A 108 -21.62 -36.97 5.26
CA LEU A 108 -21.59 -38.37 5.69
C LEU A 108 -21.02 -38.49 7.10
N ARG A 109 -21.62 -39.32 7.95
CA ARG A 109 -21.13 -39.70 9.28
C ARG A 109 -20.57 -41.10 9.23
N ALA A 110 -19.34 -41.34 9.71
CA ALA A 110 -18.71 -42.65 9.73
C ALA A 110 -18.13 -42.97 11.11
N GLU A 111 -18.50 -44.11 11.71
CA GLU A 111 -18.00 -44.55 13.01
C GLU A 111 -16.90 -45.60 12.87
N TYR A 112 -15.80 -45.48 13.59
CA TYR A 112 -14.65 -46.39 13.58
C TYR A 112 -14.40 -46.96 14.97
N SER A 113 -13.95 -48.20 15.06
CA SER A 113 -13.41 -48.74 16.31
C SER A 113 -11.93 -48.32 16.47
N LEU A 114 -11.48 -48.10 17.70
CA LEU A 114 -10.08 -47.76 17.99
C LEU A 114 -9.28 -48.98 18.40
N ALA A 115 -8.05 -49.09 17.91
CA ALA A 115 -7.08 -50.11 18.32
C ALA A 115 -5.76 -49.46 18.80
N PRO A 116 -5.10 -50.03 19.81
CA PRO A 116 -3.79 -49.59 20.26
C PRO A 116 -2.68 -50.03 19.29
N VAL A 117 -1.75 -49.12 19.00
CA VAL A 117 -0.53 -49.37 18.23
C VAL A 117 0.55 -49.84 19.21
N GLY A 118 1.15 -51.00 18.93
CA GLY A 118 2.36 -51.47 19.64
C GLY A 118 2.17 -52.26 20.93
N LYS A 119 0.95 -52.54 21.39
CA LYS A 119 0.69 -53.53 22.46
C LYS A 119 -0.34 -54.56 22.01
N LYS A 120 0.08 -55.84 21.92
CA LYS A 120 -0.86 -56.97 21.82
C LYS A 120 -1.55 -57.10 23.19
N ASN A 121 -2.85 -56.82 23.21
CA ASN A 121 -3.78 -56.85 24.36
C ASN A 121 -3.70 -55.68 25.34
N ALA A 122 -4.61 -54.71 25.18
CA ALA A 122 -4.97 -53.70 26.18
C ALA A 122 -6.51 -53.63 26.30
N PRO A 123 -7.14 -54.50 27.13
CA PRO A 123 -8.58 -54.65 27.21
C PRO A 123 -9.31 -53.40 27.76
N GLU A 124 -8.62 -52.47 28.43
CA GLU A 124 -9.22 -51.22 28.90
C GLU A 124 -9.66 -50.25 27.78
N TYR A 125 -9.22 -50.46 26.53
CA TYR A 125 -9.62 -49.66 25.37
C TYR A 125 -10.65 -50.37 24.47
N ALA A 126 -11.05 -51.59 24.80
CA ALA A 126 -12.04 -52.36 24.06
C ALA A 126 -13.41 -51.65 24.11
N GLY A 127 -14.00 -51.39 22.93
CA GLY A 127 -15.31 -50.75 22.80
C GLY A 127 -15.30 -49.23 22.57
N LEU A 128 -14.11 -48.59 22.50
CA LEU A 128 -14.01 -47.17 22.13
C LEU A 128 -14.27 -46.97 20.63
N LYS A 129 -15.14 -45.99 20.30
CA LYS A 129 -15.52 -45.64 18.94
C LYS A 129 -15.17 -44.18 18.62
N MET A 130 -14.84 -43.89 17.36
CA MET A 130 -14.50 -42.57 16.85
C MET A 130 -15.38 -42.23 15.64
N VAL A 131 -16.05 -41.08 15.65
CA VAL A 131 -17.08 -40.76 14.64
C VAL A 131 -16.67 -39.55 13.78
N TYR A 132 -16.40 -39.77 12.50
CA TYR A 132 -16.05 -38.73 11.54
C TYR A 132 -17.26 -38.18 10.80
N TYR A 133 -17.25 -36.88 10.47
CA TYR A 133 -18.20 -36.28 9.54
C TYR A 133 -17.45 -35.75 8.31
N TYR A 134 -17.88 -36.15 7.12
CA TYR A 134 -17.31 -35.78 5.83
C TYR A 134 -18.32 -34.92 5.08
N SER A 135 -18.00 -33.66 4.77
CA SER A 135 -18.87 -32.76 4.01
C SER A 135 -18.25 -32.43 2.65
N PHE A 136 -19.02 -32.61 1.58
CA PHE A 136 -18.63 -32.34 0.20
C PHE A 136 -19.47 -31.17 -0.32
N THR A 137 -18.84 -30.12 -0.86
CA THR A 137 -19.53 -28.92 -1.36
C THR A 137 -19.03 -28.48 -2.73
N ASP A 138 -19.91 -27.96 -3.59
CA ASP A 138 -19.61 -27.62 -5.00
C ASP A 138 -18.68 -26.41 -5.18
N ASP A 139 -18.55 -25.55 -4.17
CA ASP A 139 -17.99 -24.19 -4.34
C ASP A 139 -16.49 -24.05 -3.98
N LEU A 140 -15.76 -25.15 -3.76
CA LEU A 140 -14.34 -25.13 -3.38
C LEU A 140 -13.55 -26.28 -4.05
N PRO A 141 -12.38 -26.02 -4.67
CA PRO A 141 -11.42 -27.09 -4.96
C PRO A 141 -10.70 -27.47 -3.67
N GLY A 142 -11.30 -28.34 -2.87
CA GLY A 142 -10.70 -28.90 -1.66
C GLY A 142 -11.72 -29.50 -0.70
N THR A 143 -11.69 -30.82 -0.52
CA THR A 143 -12.52 -31.54 0.45
C THR A 143 -12.18 -31.10 1.88
N VAL A 144 -13.12 -30.45 2.58
CA VAL A 144 -12.97 -30.17 4.02
C VAL A 144 -13.40 -31.40 4.81
N VAL A 145 -12.43 -32.19 5.27
CA VAL A 145 -12.68 -33.26 6.24
C VAL A 145 -12.68 -32.65 7.64
N THR A 146 -13.84 -32.57 8.29
CA THR A 146 -13.93 -32.13 9.68
C THR A 146 -13.99 -33.35 10.59
N ALA A 147 -12.85 -33.79 11.13
CA ALA A 147 -12.82 -34.86 12.13
C ALA A 147 -13.34 -34.34 13.48
N ARG A 148 -14.38 -34.97 14.05
CA ARG A 148 -14.86 -34.71 15.41
C ARG A 148 -14.64 -35.97 16.24
N LEU A 149 -14.12 -35.85 17.47
CA LEU A 149 -14.10 -36.97 18.41
C LEU A 149 -15.33 -36.85 19.31
N LEU A 150 -16.21 -37.84 19.28
CA LEU A 150 -17.37 -37.94 20.17
C LEU A 150 -17.40 -39.36 20.74
N ALA A 151 -17.36 -39.43 22.08
CA ALA A 151 -17.43 -40.58 23.00
C ALA A 151 -16.10 -41.20 23.49
N VAL A 152 -15.85 -41.02 24.78
CA VAL A 152 -15.10 -41.95 25.65
C VAL A 152 -16.10 -42.41 26.73
N ASN A 153 -16.19 -43.71 26.99
CA ASN A 153 -17.11 -44.31 27.96
C ASN A 153 -16.93 -43.67 29.38
N ARG A 154 -18.00 -43.65 30.19
CA ARG A 154 -18.15 -42.97 31.51
C ARG A 154 -17.04 -43.26 32.55
N ASN A 155 -16.15 -44.22 32.33
CA ASN A 155 -15.20 -44.73 33.31
C ASN A 155 -13.70 -44.63 32.92
N ALA A 156 -13.32 -44.02 31.80
CA ALA A 156 -11.90 -43.90 31.44
C ALA A 156 -11.25 -42.64 32.07
N VAL A 157 -10.23 -42.83 32.90
CA VAL A 157 -9.43 -41.75 33.52
C VAL A 157 -8.22 -41.42 32.63
N ILE A 158 -8.24 -40.27 31.95
CA ILE A 158 -7.09 -39.78 31.16
C ILE A 158 -6.13 -39.05 32.10
N ARG A 159 -4.97 -39.64 32.43
CA ARG A 159 -4.05 -39.09 33.44
C ARG A 159 -2.95 -38.15 32.92
N SER A 160 -2.66 -38.11 31.62
CA SER A 160 -1.78 -37.08 31.02
C SER A 160 -1.90 -37.06 29.48
N PHE A 161 -1.64 -35.90 28.87
CA PHE A 161 -1.62 -35.73 27.40
C PHE A 161 -0.35 -34.95 27.01
N HIS A 162 0.43 -35.44 26.04
CA HIS A 162 1.54 -34.70 25.44
C HIS A 162 1.35 -34.68 23.92
N GLY A 163 0.96 -33.53 23.36
CA GLY A 163 0.76 -33.38 21.92
C GLY A 163 0.03 -32.09 21.54
N SER A 164 0.46 -31.44 20.46
CA SER A 164 -0.18 -30.25 19.90
C SER A 164 -1.42 -30.64 19.08
N PHE A 165 -2.62 -30.48 19.62
CA PHE A 165 -3.87 -30.57 18.84
C PHE A 165 -4.78 -29.37 19.11
N GLY A 166 -5.49 -28.92 18.07
CA GLY A 166 -6.57 -27.94 18.15
C GLY A 166 -7.91 -28.65 17.89
N ALA A 167 -8.82 -28.62 18.86
CA ALA A 167 -10.21 -29.02 18.70
C ALA A 167 -11.09 -27.77 18.84
N GLY A 168 -11.99 -27.56 17.89
CA GLY A 168 -12.99 -26.49 17.94
C GLY A 168 -14.39 -27.08 18.03
N PHE A 169 -15.19 -26.58 18.97
CA PHE A 169 -16.62 -26.88 19.08
C PHE A 169 -17.41 -25.71 18.48
N THR A 170 -18.41 -25.99 17.67
CA THR A 170 -19.24 -24.95 17.02
C THR A 170 -20.75 -25.14 17.24
N HIS A 171 -21.20 -26.28 17.78
CA HIS A 171 -22.63 -26.59 17.95
C HIS A 171 -22.84 -27.56 19.13
N TYR A 172 -24.04 -27.57 19.71
CA TYR A 172 -24.57 -28.72 20.46
C TYR A 172 -25.94 -29.13 19.93
N THR A 173 -26.32 -30.36 20.23
CA THR A 173 -27.59 -30.97 19.85
C THR A 173 -28.33 -31.33 21.13
N THR A 174 -29.62 -30.99 21.23
CA THR A 174 -30.45 -31.43 22.36
C THR A 174 -30.72 -32.94 22.28
N GLU A 175 -31.22 -33.56 23.34
CA GLU A 175 -31.69 -34.97 23.29
C GLU A 175 -32.75 -35.20 22.21
N ALA A 176 -33.46 -34.15 21.78
CA ALA A 176 -34.46 -34.18 20.71
C ALA A 176 -33.88 -33.99 19.28
N GLY A 177 -32.57 -33.80 19.13
CA GLY A 177 -31.91 -33.75 17.81
C GLY A 177 -31.94 -32.39 17.10
N GLU A 178 -32.45 -31.32 17.73
CA GLU A 178 -32.41 -29.98 17.16
C GLU A 178 -31.01 -29.35 17.27
N ARG A 179 -30.60 -28.68 16.18
CA ARG A 179 -29.30 -28.00 16.05
C ARG A 179 -29.44 -26.55 16.51
N ILE A 180 -28.75 -26.19 17.60
CA ILE A 180 -28.70 -24.81 18.08
C ILE A 180 -27.30 -24.24 17.82
N GLU A 181 -27.23 -23.12 17.07
CA GLU A 181 -25.97 -22.42 16.78
C GLU A 181 -25.53 -21.55 17.95
N TYR A 182 -24.26 -21.67 18.35
CA TYR A 182 -23.63 -20.71 19.26
C TYR A 182 -23.32 -19.40 18.51
N PRO A 183 -23.77 -18.23 18.99
CA PRO A 183 -23.47 -16.96 18.34
C PRO A 183 -22.05 -16.52 18.70
N GLY A 184 -21.05 -17.03 18.00
CA GLY A 184 -19.66 -16.62 18.22
C GLY A 184 -18.61 -17.60 17.72
N LYS A 185 -17.78 -17.10 16.80
CA LYS A 185 -16.51 -17.63 16.26
C LYS A 185 -15.82 -18.73 17.09
N SER A 186 -15.43 -19.80 16.39
CA SER A 186 -14.39 -20.80 16.65
C SER A 186 -13.59 -20.66 17.97
N TRP A 187 -13.75 -21.61 18.89
CA TRP A 187 -12.90 -21.75 20.09
C TRP A 187 -11.68 -22.64 19.76
N SER A 188 -10.49 -22.37 20.31
CA SER A 188 -9.27 -23.20 20.16
C SER A 188 -8.33 -23.10 21.37
N ILE A 189 -7.59 -24.19 21.64
CA ILE A 189 -7.01 -24.71 22.91
C ILE A 189 -5.82 -23.94 23.53
N ILE A 190 -5.70 -24.01 24.87
CA ILE A 190 -4.56 -23.59 25.71
C ILE A 190 -3.29 -24.39 25.35
N LYS A 191 -2.20 -23.74 24.96
CA LYS A 191 -0.89 -24.38 24.69
C LYS A 191 0.10 -24.14 25.83
N GLY A 192 0.69 -25.22 26.35
CA GLY A 192 1.79 -25.23 27.33
C GLY A 192 2.68 -26.46 27.16
N ASN A 193 3.86 -26.48 27.78
CA ASN A 193 4.80 -27.61 27.73
C ASN A 193 4.31 -28.82 28.56
N SER A 194 3.47 -28.60 29.56
CA SER A 194 2.67 -29.65 30.20
C SER A 194 1.26 -29.15 30.49
N VAL A 195 0.26 -30.01 30.29
CA VAL A 195 -1.14 -29.75 30.63
C VAL A 195 -1.64 -30.91 31.49
N THR A 196 -2.06 -30.62 32.73
CA THR A 196 -2.64 -31.60 33.65
C THR A 196 -4.14 -31.32 33.82
N ALA A 197 -4.95 -32.38 33.76
CA ALA A 197 -6.39 -32.32 33.96
C ALA A 197 -6.76 -32.99 35.29
N GLU A 198 -7.54 -32.31 36.13
CA GLU A 198 -7.98 -32.83 37.42
C GLU A 198 -9.52 -32.76 37.50
N ARG A 199 -10.16 -33.87 37.87
CA ARG A 199 -11.63 -33.91 38.01
C ARG A 199 -12.00 -33.30 39.36
N ALA A 200 -12.88 -32.30 39.35
CA ALA A 200 -13.33 -31.65 40.57
C ALA A 200 -14.56 -32.36 41.17
N ASP A 201 -15.55 -32.66 40.32
CA ASP A 201 -16.75 -33.44 40.63
C ASP A 201 -17.40 -33.94 39.31
N GLY A 202 -18.54 -34.64 39.41
CA GLY A 202 -19.27 -35.24 38.27
C GLY A 202 -19.59 -34.30 37.10
N THR A 203 -19.50 -32.98 37.30
CA THR A 203 -19.91 -31.95 36.33
C THR A 203 -18.79 -30.96 35.95
N LYS A 204 -17.58 -31.10 36.52
CA LYS A 204 -16.50 -30.10 36.39
C LYS A 204 -15.10 -30.72 36.23
N MET A 205 -14.28 -30.08 35.42
CA MET A 205 -12.87 -30.42 35.21
C MET A 205 -11.97 -29.18 35.26
N PHE A 206 -10.83 -29.28 35.94
CA PHE A 206 -9.79 -28.25 35.95
C PHE A 206 -8.66 -28.62 34.99
N LEU A 207 -8.21 -27.65 34.19
CA LEU A 207 -7.04 -27.78 33.34
C LEU A 207 -5.96 -26.81 33.81
N THR A 208 -4.76 -27.33 34.08
CA THR A 208 -3.59 -26.55 34.47
C THR A 208 -2.53 -26.68 33.38
N ALA A 209 -2.10 -25.57 32.80
CA ALA A 209 -1.00 -25.54 31.81
C ALA A 209 0.24 -24.86 32.39
N LYS A 210 1.42 -25.47 32.19
CA LYS A 210 2.74 -24.91 32.59
C LYS A 210 3.66 -24.79 31.38
N ASN A 211 4.48 -23.73 31.33
CA ASN A 211 5.43 -23.47 30.27
C ASN A 211 6.73 -22.93 30.88
N ARG A 212 7.86 -23.50 30.48
CA ARG A 212 9.19 -23.25 31.07
C ARG A 212 10.20 -22.68 30.06
N ASN A 213 9.79 -22.41 28.81
CA ASN A 213 10.71 -21.93 27.78
C ASN A 213 10.50 -20.42 27.50
N PRO A 214 11.53 -19.57 27.67
CA PRO A 214 11.44 -18.14 27.38
C PRO A 214 11.04 -17.87 25.92
N GLY A 215 10.19 -16.87 25.70
CA GLY A 215 9.80 -16.41 24.35
C GLY A 215 8.63 -17.16 23.67
N ARG A 216 8.09 -18.22 24.28
CA ARG A 216 6.84 -18.87 23.81
C ARG A 216 5.73 -18.67 24.83
N GLY A 217 4.93 -17.62 24.67
CA GLY A 217 3.80 -17.32 25.55
C GLY A 217 2.66 -18.34 25.54
N PHE A 218 1.79 -18.26 26.54
CA PHE A 218 0.50 -18.96 26.56
C PHE A 218 -0.53 -18.25 25.68
N THR A 219 -1.49 -19.00 25.14
CA THR A 219 -2.72 -18.45 24.53
C THR A 219 -3.92 -18.93 25.37
N TRP A 220 -4.71 -18.00 25.91
CA TRP A 220 -5.94 -18.30 26.65
C TRP A 220 -7.19 -17.93 25.83
N ILE A 221 -8.32 -18.59 26.10
CA ILE A 221 -9.52 -18.51 25.26
C ILE A 221 -10.55 -17.51 25.80
N GLY A 222 -10.95 -16.60 24.91
CA GLY A 222 -12.14 -15.74 24.98
C GLY A 222 -12.50 -15.27 23.56
N PRO A 223 -13.59 -14.51 23.36
CA PRO A 223 -13.91 -13.93 22.04
C PRO A 223 -12.70 -13.21 21.45
N ALA A 224 -12.56 -13.15 20.12
CA ALA A 224 -11.36 -12.64 19.44
C ALA A 224 -10.87 -11.27 19.94
N SER A 225 -11.76 -10.47 20.54
CA SER A 225 -11.47 -9.19 21.21
C SER A 225 -10.75 -9.28 22.57
N LYS A 226 -10.59 -10.47 23.17
CA LYS A 226 -9.99 -10.67 24.50
C LYS A 226 -8.67 -11.45 24.49
N TRP A 227 -8.06 -11.63 23.32
CA TRP A 227 -6.76 -12.30 23.21
C TRP A 227 -5.70 -11.51 24.00
N ARG A 228 -5.09 -12.15 25.00
CA ARG A 228 -3.87 -11.63 25.65
C ARG A 228 -2.73 -12.62 25.41
N LYS A 229 -1.67 -12.12 24.79
CA LYS A 229 -0.41 -12.86 24.66
C LYS A 229 0.43 -12.53 25.89
N ILE A 230 0.72 -13.53 26.72
CA ILE A 230 1.64 -13.36 27.84
C ILE A 230 3.03 -13.76 27.34
N ASN A 231 3.92 -12.80 27.15
CA ASN A 231 5.32 -13.09 26.84
C ASN A 231 6.05 -13.35 28.17
N LEU A 232 6.76 -14.47 28.30
CA LEU A 232 7.57 -14.79 29.48
C LEU A 232 9.04 -14.49 29.19
N HIS A 233 9.69 -13.77 30.11
CA HIS A 233 11.14 -13.55 30.11
C HIS A 233 11.90 -14.80 30.60
N PRO A 234 13.22 -14.91 30.34
CA PRO A 234 14.03 -15.99 30.88
C PRO A 234 13.98 -16.02 32.41
N GLY A 235 13.53 -17.15 32.98
CA GLY A 235 13.37 -17.34 34.44
C GLY A 235 11.94 -17.17 34.97
N GLU A 236 11.01 -16.64 34.17
CA GLU A 236 9.60 -16.51 34.57
C GLU A 236 8.81 -17.81 34.31
N PHE A 237 7.92 -18.16 35.24
CA PHE A 237 6.91 -19.20 35.03
C PHE A 237 5.51 -18.59 35.21
N ALA A 238 4.57 -19.01 34.37
CA ALA A 238 3.15 -18.73 34.58
C ALA A 238 2.37 -20.04 34.62
N GLU A 239 1.41 -20.11 35.54
CA GLU A 239 0.47 -21.22 35.68
C GLU A 239 -0.93 -20.69 35.36
N ILE A 240 -1.60 -21.32 34.40
CA ILE A 240 -2.98 -20.98 34.05
C ILE A 240 -3.87 -22.13 34.45
N ARG A 241 -4.79 -21.88 35.38
CA ARG A 241 -5.83 -22.82 35.80
C ARG A 241 -7.17 -22.41 35.18
N GLY A 242 -7.72 -23.25 34.31
CA GLY A 242 -9.04 -23.05 33.69
C GLY A 242 -10.05 -24.08 34.19
N MET A 243 -11.29 -23.66 34.44
CA MET A 243 -12.39 -24.56 34.82
C MET A 243 -13.33 -24.76 33.62
N ILE A 244 -13.71 -26.01 33.35
CA ILE A 244 -14.70 -26.39 32.33
C ILE A 244 -15.87 -27.05 33.05
N GLY A 245 -17.07 -26.51 32.91
CA GLY A 245 -18.32 -27.11 33.38
C GLY A 245 -19.05 -27.83 32.24
N PHE A 246 -19.68 -28.96 32.54
CA PHE A 246 -20.63 -29.62 31.65
C PHE A 246 -22.05 -29.16 32.00
N VAL A 247 -22.89 -28.91 31.00
CA VAL A 247 -24.28 -28.47 31.18
C VAL A 247 -25.20 -29.61 30.77
N GLU A 248 -26.10 -30.04 31.66
CA GLU A 248 -27.10 -31.08 31.37
C GLU A 248 -28.44 -30.50 30.87
N ASP A 249 -28.72 -29.18 31.03
CA ASP A 249 -29.98 -28.52 30.66
C ASP A 249 -29.78 -27.04 30.24
N GLU A 250 -30.48 -26.61 29.18
CA GLU A 250 -30.56 -25.24 28.63
C GLU A 250 -30.81 -24.13 29.66
N LYS A 251 -31.56 -24.37 30.75
CA LYS A 251 -31.92 -23.32 31.72
C LYS A 251 -30.74 -22.70 32.47
N ASN A 252 -29.57 -23.34 32.48
CA ASN A 252 -28.39 -22.89 33.24
C ASN A 252 -27.31 -22.19 32.39
N ILE A 253 -27.54 -21.94 31.09
CA ILE A 253 -26.58 -21.27 30.19
C ILE A 253 -26.19 -19.86 30.67
N ASN A 254 -27.12 -19.12 31.29
CA ASN A 254 -26.83 -17.77 31.78
C ASN A 254 -25.96 -17.77 33.05
N THR A 255 -25.99 -18.84 33.84
CA THR A 255 -25.14 -19.02 35.03
C THR A 255 -23.66 -19.22 34.64
N LEU A 256 -23.36 -19.74 33.46
CA LEU A 256 -21.98 -19.85 32.95
C LEU A 256 -21.34 -18.49 32.61
N LYS A 257 -22.13 -17.46 32.25
CA LYS A 257 -21.60 -16.12 31.93
C LYS A 257 -21.00 -15.41 33.16
N SER A 258 -21.41 -15.77 34.37
CA SER A 258 -20.96 -15.14 35.62
C SER A 258 -19.82 -15.86 36.34
N PHE A 259 -19.28 -16.97 35.81
CA PHE A 259 -18.45 -17.91 36.59
C PHE A 259 -16.96 -18.02 36.20
N PHE A 260 -16.37 -17.02 35.54
CA PHE A 260 -14.92 -17.00 35.29
C PHE A 260 -14.19 -16.13 36.32
N GLN A 261 -13.70 -16.74 37.41
CA GLN A 261 -12.83 -16.09 38.40
C GLN A 261 -11.35 -16.48 38.25
N SER A 262 -10.52 -15.45 38.41
CA SER A 262 -9.08 -15.34 38.74
C SER A 262 -8.01 -16.01 37.84
N VAL A 263 -7.15 -15.14 37.28
CA VAL A 263 -5.76 -15.47 36.94
C VAL A 263 -4.92 -15.03 38.13
N SER A 264 -4.29 -15.96 38.86
CA SER A 264 -3.32 -15.65 39.91
C SER A 264 -1.91 -15.66 39.33
N ILE A 265 -1.31 -14.48 39.20
CA ILE A 265 0.13 -14.31 39.04
C ILE A 265 0.69 -14.16 40.47
N PRO A 266 1.67 -14.96 40.92
CA PRO A 266 2.26 -14.82 42.24
C PRO A 266 2.72 -13.37 42.48
N ALA A 267 2.37 -12.83 43.65
CA ALA A 267 2.37 -11.41 43.96
C ALA A 267 3.76 -10.76 44.12
N GLU A 268 4.84 -11.48 43.82
CA GLU A 268 6.18 -11.13 44.32
C GLU A 268 7.07 -10.43 43.28
N ASN A 269 6.61 -10.31 42.02
CA ASN A 269 7.30 -9.53 40.98
C ASN A 269 6.33 -8.62 40.23
N LYS A 270 5.67 -7.69 40.95
CA LYS A 270 5.02 -6.53 40.32
C LYS A 270 6.08 -5.46 40.04
N PRO A 271 6.50 -5.23 38.78
CA PRO A 271 6.98 -3.91 38.42
C PRO A 271 5.82 -2.92 38.58
N ALA A 272 6.06 -1.81 39.27
CA ALA A 272 5.06 -0.80 39.53
C ALA A 272 4.55 -0.14 38.23
N ALA A 273 3.22 0.04 38.16
CA ALA A 273 2.43 0.93 37.27
C ALA A 273 2.05 0.50 35.82
N GLY A 274 0.97 -0.31 35.68
CA GLY A 274 -0.30 0.03 34.96
C GLY A 274 -0.45 -0.07 33.41
N PRO A 275 -1.55 -0.65 32.87
CA PRO A 275 -1.97 -0.54 31.47
C PRO A 275 -2.79 0.74 31.18
N GLY A 276 -2.43 1.49 30.13
CA GLY A 276 -3.23 2.41 29.30
C GLY A 276 -4.33 3.28 29.95
N LYS A 277 -3.99 4.48 30.41
CA LYS A 277 -4.94 5.61 30.41
C LYS A 277 -5.03 6.17 28.98
N GLU A 278 -6.23 6.51 28.52
CA GLU A 278 -6.41 7.27 27.28
C GLU A 278 -5.73 8.65 27.44
N MET A 279 -4.99 9.09 26.42
CA MET A 279 -4.38 10.43 26.44
C MET A 279 -5.46 11.44 26.08
N ILE A 280 -5.82 12.29 27.04
CA ILE A 280 -6.90 13.27 26.88
C ILE A 280 -6.33 14.67 27.10
N ALA A 281 -6.35 15.49 26.05
CA ALA A 281 -6.12 16.92 26.15
C ALA A 281 -7.37 17.59 26.73
N SER A 282 -7.19 18.45 27.74
CA SER A 282 -8.30 19.13 28.43
C SER A 282 -8.36 20.62 28.10
N PRO A 283 -9.55 21.25 28.10
CA PRO A 283 -9.67 22.70 27.95
C PRO A 283 -8.91 23.43 29.05
N VAL A 284 -8.18 24.48 28.69
CA VAL A 284 -7.41 25.33 29.63
C VAL A 284 -7.66 26.81 29.36
N THR A 285 -7.29 27.66 30.31
CA THR A 285 -7.28 29.12 30.15
C THR A 285 -5.84 29.60 30.30
N ALA A 286 -5.32 30.26 29.26
CA ALA A 286 -3.99 30.84 29.29
C ALA A 286 -3.93 32.04 30.25
N GLY A 287 -2.85 32.12 31.03
CA GLY A 287 -2.49 33.28 31.84
C GLY A 287 -1.92 34.43 31.00
N LYS A 288 -1.51 35.50 31.69
CA LYS A 288 -0.91 36.69 31.06
C LYS A 288 0.40 36.40 30.32
N ASP A 289 1.11 35.35 30.72
CA ASP A 289 2.35 34.86 30.12
C ASP A 289 2.11 33.95 28.89
N GLY A 290 0.85 33.71 28.53
CA GLY A 290 0.47 32.94 27.36
C GLY A 290 0.49 31.41 27.53
N PHE A 291 0.68 30.91 28.75
CA PHE A 291 0.61 29.49 29.12
C PHE A 291 -0.47 29.25 30.19
N PRO A 292 -0.98 28.02 30.37
CA PRO A 292 -1.94 27.71 31.43
C PRO A 292 -1.35 27.98 32.82
N THR A 293 -2.10 28.69 33.68
CA THR A 293 -1.70 28.90 35.09
C THR A 293 -1.90 27.64 35.94
N GLN A 294 -2.80 26.76 35.50
CA GLN A 294 -3.02 25.43 36.06
C GLN A 294 -3.01 24.42 34.90
N TRP A 295 -2.05 23.49 34.93
CA TRP A 295 -1.95 22.43 33.94
C TRP A 295 -2.92 21.28 34.24
N PRO A 296 -3.51 20.63 33.22
CA PRO A 296 -4.34 19.44 33.40
C PRO A 296 -3.56 18.25 33.97
N ALA A 297 -4.29 17.19 34.31
CA ALA A 297 -3.68 15.94 34.77
C ALA A 297 -2.73 15.33 33.72
N ASP A 298 -1.71 14.62 34.21
CA ASP A 298 -0.74 13.92 33.36
C ASP A 298 -1.42 12.94 32.42
N ILE A 299 -1.15 13.10 31.13
CA ILE A 299 -1.54 12.14 30.09
C ILE A 299 -0.57 10.96 30.04
N VAL A 300 0.69 11.17 30.48
CA VAL A 300 1.73 10.15 30.52
C VAL A 300 2.68 10.38 31.71
N VAL A 301 3.07 9.28 32.37
CA VAL A 301 4.17 9.21 33.34
C VAL A 301 5.13 8.11 32.87
N ARG A 302 6.42 8.42 32.77
CA ARG A 302 7.49 7.49 32.35
C ARG A 302 8.57 7.42 33.43
N LYS A 303 8.56 6.30 34.16
CA LYS A 303 9.46 5.90 35.25
C LYS A 303 9.67 4.36 35.16
N GLY A 304 10.81 3.85 35.59
CA GLY A 304 11.17 2.43 35.52
C GLY A 304 11.54 1.93 34.11
N THR A 305 11.54 0.61 33.93
CA THR A 305 12.04 -0.09 32.72
C THR A 305 11.02 -0.27 31.58
N GLY A 306 9.91 0.49 31.52
CA GLY A 306 8.98 0.49 30.37
C GLY A 306 8.49 1.90 30.01
N TRP A 307 8.17 2.30 28.76
CA TRP A 307 8.34 1.67 27.44
C TRP A 307 9.27 2.54 26.56
N VAL A 308 10.07 1.81 25.77
CA VAL A 308 11.04 2.13 24.71
C VAL A 308 12.25 3.01 25.05
N ARG A 309 13.40 2.34 25.00
CA ARG A 309 14.77 2.85 24.96
C ARG A 309 15.46 2.20 23.74
N PRO A 310 16.65 2.64 23.32
CA PRO A 310 17.44 1.84 22.38
C PRO A 310 17.60 0.40 22.91
N ASP A 311 17.37 -0.61 22.06
CA ASP A 311 17.52 -2.05 22.41
C ASP A 311 18.96 -2.46 22.83
N ASN A 312 19.91 -1.51 22.92
CA ASN A 312 21.34 -1.79 22.92
C ASN A 312 22.20 -0.84 23.79
N THR A 313 21.65 -0.20 24.83
CA THR A 313 22.43 0.71 25.69
C THR A 313 22.21 0.43 27.19
N ASP A 314 23.23 -0.15 27.84
CA ASP A 314 23.33 -0.37 29.31
C ASP A 314 23.57 0.94 30.11
N THR A 315 23.35 2.11 29.51
CA THR A 315 23.74 3.42 30.06
C THR A 315 22.67 4.10 30.91
N TRP A 316 21.40 3.69 30.79
CA TRP A 316 20.34 4.15 31.71
C TRP A 316 20.42 3.39 33.02
N ASN A 317 20.58 4.09 34.14
CA ASN A 317 20.80 3.49 35.47
C ASN A 317 19.74 3.86 36.53
N GLY A 318 18.64 4.53 36.15
CA GLY A 318 17.53 4.83 37.06
C GLY A 318 16.68 6.03 36.63
N ASP A 319 15.58 6.27 37.33
CA ASP A 319 14.66 7.39 37.05
C ASP A 319 15.29 8.77 37.24
N ASP A 320 16.36 8.84 38.04
CA ASP A 320 17.15 10.05 38.27
C ASP A 320 18.11 10.36 37.12
N ASN A 321 18.31 9.41 36.20
CA ASN A 321 19.13 9.59 34.99
C ASN A 321 18.28 10.16 33.85
N LEU A 322 17.16 9.50 33.52
CA LEU A 322 16.21 10.02 32.54
C LEU A 322 14.80 9.52 32.87
N SER A 323 13.86 10.43 33.13
CA SER A 323 12.43 10.15 33.29
C SER A 323 11.59 11.37 32.94
N PHE A 324 10.29 11.21 32.63
CA PHE A 324 9.43 12.37 32.39
C PHE A 324 7.94 12.14 32.68
N THR A 325 7.22 13.22 32.98
CA THR A 325 5.75 13.28 32.87
C THR A 325 5.34 14.23 31.76
N ALA A 326 4.18 14.01 31.14
CA ALA A 326 3.65 14.91 30.12
C ALA A 326 2.15 15.18 30.35
N THR A 327 1.75 16.42 30.13
CA THR A 327 0.37 16.91 30.15
C THR A 327 0.01 17.54 28.80
N ALA A 328 -1.28 17.52 28.45
CA ALA A 328 -1.79 18.23 27.28
C ALA A 328 -3.04 19.02 27.64
N GLY A 329 -3.06 20.29 27.23
CA GLY A 329 -4.21 21.18 27.35
C GLY A 329 -4.51 21.85 26.02
N PHE A 330 -5.66 22.49 25.87
CA PHE A 330 -5.96 23.22 24.65
C PHE A 330 -6.91 24.40 24.89
N ASP A 331 -6.80 25.44 24.07
CA ASP A 331 -7.73 26.56 24.03
C ASP A 331 -8.19 26.86 22.59
N GLU A 332 -8.81 28.02 22.37
CA GLU A 332 -9.29 28.46 21.07
C GLU A 332 -8.19 28.69 20.02
N ASN A 333 -6.96 28.91 20.46
CA ASN A 333 -5.84 29.32 19.61
C ASN A 333 -4.74 28.26 19.55
N TYR A 334 -4.49 27.53 20.65
CA TYR A 334 -3.32 26.68 20.81
C TYR A 334 -3.65 25.30 21.40
N LEU A 335 -2.87 24.30 20.97
CA LEU A 335 -2.60 23.07 21.71
C LEU A 335 -1.41 23.32 22.65
N TYR A 336 -1.59 23.08 23.94
CA TYR A 336 -0.56 23.19 24.97
C TYR A 336 -0.02 21.82 25.35
N ILE A 337 1.30 21.70 25.45
CA ILE A 337 1.97 20.50 25.96
C ILE A 337 2.99 20.94 27.00
N ARG A 338 3.02 20.24 28.13
CA ARG A 338 4.09 20.37 29.11
C ARG A 338 4.73 19.02 29.35
N ALA A 339 6.06 18.99 29.41
CA ALA A 339 6.84 17.83 29.82
C ALA A 339 7.78 18.22 30.96
N ASP A 340 7.62 17.59 32.13
CA ASP A 340 8.52 17.72 33.27
C ASP A 340 9.52 16.56 33.21
N VAL A 341 10.79 16.87 32.95
CA VAL A 341 11.85 15.91 32.65
C VAL A 341 12.87 15.91 33.79
N THR A 342 13.18 14.72 34.29
CA THR A 342 14.35 14.46 35.11
C THR A 342 15.47 13.99 34.19
N ASP A 343 16.61 14.64 34.27
CA ASP A 343 17.76 14.46 33.39
C ASP A 343 19.04 14.82 34.16
N SER A 344 20.04 13.94 34.10
CA SER A 344 21.28 14.07 34.87
C SER A 344 22.24 15.10 34.30
N VAL A 345 22.25 15.31 32.97
CA VAL A 345 23.14 16.26 32.31
C VAL A 345 22.40 16.93 31.15
N PHE A 346 22.03 18.20 31.34
CA PHE A 346 21.51 18.93 30.20
C PHE A 346 22.60 19.39 29.24
N ARG A 347 22.46 19.02 27.96
CA ARG A 347 23.32 19.45 26.87
C ARG A 347 22.54 19.69 25.58
N GLN A 348 22.52 20.95 25.11
CA GLN A 348 22.01 21.30 23.80
C GLN A 348 22.93 22.31 23.09
N ASP A 349 24.03 21.78 22.55
CA ASP A 349 25.00 22.56 21.76
C ASP A 349 24.58 22.71 20.29
N ASN A 350 23.48 22.06 19.88
CA ASN A 350 23.03 22.05 18.49
C ASN A 350 21.90 23.06 18.27
N SER A 351 21.78 23.51 17.01
CA SER A 351 20.76 24.47 16.59
C SER A 351 20.12 24.07 15.26
N ALA A 352 19.08 24.80 14.86
CA ALA A 352 18.35 24.59 13.62
C ALA A 352 17.87 23.13 13.47
N GLY A 353 17.94 22.55 12.28
CA GLY A 353 17.51 21.17 12.04
C GLY A 353 18.33 20.09 12.74
N ARG A 354 19.36 20.44 13.51
CA ARG A 354 20.20 19.51 14.27
C ARG A 354 19.91 19.49 15.77
N ILE A 355 18.90 20.22 16.26
CA ILE A 355 18.54 20.19 17.70
C ILE A 355 18.26 18.75 18.21
N TRP A 356 17.86 17.82 17.34
CA TRP A 356 17.70 16.40 17.68
C TRP A 356 18.99 15.72 18.16
N ALA A 357 20.15 16.31 17.87
CA ALA A 357 21.45 15.77 18.22
C ALA A 357 21.92 16.22 19.61
N GLY A 358 21.12 16.96 20.37
CA GLY A 358 21.30 17.16 21.80
C GLY A 358 19.96 17.00 22.51
N ASP A 359 19.84 17.51 23.73
CA ASP A 359 18.63 17.38 24.51
C ASP A 359 17.49 18.21 23.95
N CYS A 360 16.45 17.52 23.51
CA CYS A 360 15.25 18.19 23.03
C CYS A 360 14.01 17.33 23.21
N LEU A 361 12.88 18.02 23.27
CA LEU A 361 11.56 17.41 23.19
C LEU A 361 11.15 17.32 21.73
N GLN A 362 10.90 16.12 21.21
CA GLN A 362 10.25 15.95 19.92
C GLN A 362 8.80 15.54 20.09
N VAL A 363 7.91 16.18 19.34
CA VAL A 363 6.48 15.91 19.34
C VAL A 363 6.02 15.67 17.92
N ALA A 364 5.35 14.55 17.68
CA ALA A 364 4.86 14.16 16.38
C ALA A 364 3.34 13.99 16.36
N PHE A 365 2.75 14.39 15.25
CA PHE A 365 1.32 14.30 15.01
C PHE A 365 1.02 13.56 13.71
N ASP A 366 -0.04 12.76 13.75
CA ASP A 366 -0.78 12.26 12.60
C ASP A 366 -2.16 12.94 12.64
N PRO A 367 -2.29 14.15 12.04
CA PRO A 367 -3.48 15.01 12.11
C PRO A 367 -4.78 14.31 11.73
N LEU A 368 -4.71 13.35 10.81
CA LEU A 368 -5.86 12.63 10.29
C LEU A 368 -6.02 11.24 10.92
N ASN A 369 -5.09 10.84 11.81
CA ASN A 369 -5.03 9.54 12.48
C ASN A 369 -5.06 8.37 11.47
N GLU A 370 -4.30 8.51 10.39
CA GLU A 370 -4.16 7.56 9.27
C GLU A 370 -3.39 6.29 9.67
N LYS A 371 -2.64 6.31 10.77
CA LYS A 371 -1.81 5.21 11.29
C LYS A 371 -0.85 4.64 10.25
N SER A 372 -0.33 5.50 9.40
CA SER A 372 0.69 5.17 8.41
C SER A 372 1.47 6.42 8.04
N MET A 373 2.68 6.26 7.49
CA MET A 373 3.41 7.40 6.94
C MET A 373 2.59 8.05 5.82
N SER A 374 2.31 9.34 5.97
CA SER A 374 1.59 10.15 5.00
C SER A 374 2.22 11.54 4.89
N ASN A 375 1.80 12.32 3.90
CA ASN A 375 2.22 13.71 3.77
C ASN A 375 1.64 14.63 4.84
N ASN A 376 0.64 14.16 5.61
CA ASN A 376 0.05 14.89 6.72
C ASN A 376 0.87 14.79 8.01
N TYR A 377 1.94 13.99 8.01
CA TYR A 377 2.82 13.83 9.16
C TYR A 377 3.45 15.15 9.59
N ILE A 378 3.38 15.44 10.90
CA ILE A 378 3.98 16.61 11.50
C ILE A 378 4.97 16.19 12.57
N LEU A 379 6.17 16.78 12.58
CA LEU A 379 7.19 16.55 13.60
C LEU A 379 7.85 17.87 13.99
N PHE A 380 7.64 18.27 15.25
CA PHE A 380 8.29 19.40 15.87
C PHE A 380 9.36 18.96 16.86
N GLY A 381 10.33 19.84 17.10
CA GLY A 381 11.33 19.73 18.14
C GLY A 381 11.45 21.02 18.90
N PHE A 382 11.67 20.93 20.21
CA PHE A 382 11.72 22.07 21.12
C PHE A 382 12.92 21.95 22.05
N THR A 383 13.63 23.05 22.25
CA THR A 383 14.78 23.14 23.17
C THR A 383 14.41 23.89 24.44
N ALA A 384 15.02 23.51 25.57
CA ALA A 384 14.86 24.19 26.86
C ALA A 384 16.10 25.06 27.22
N THR A 385 16.75 25.63 26.22
CA THR A 385 17.89 26.56 26.36
C THR A 385 17.44 27.93 26.88
N ASP A 386 18.37 28.79 27.29
CA ASP A 386 18.06 30.18 27.72
C ASP A 386 17.30 30.99 26.67
N LYS A 387 17.48 30.62 25.39
CA LYS A 387 16.63 31.02 24.27
C LYS A 387 15.94 29.77 23.72
N PRO A 388 14.75 29.39 24.22
CA PRO A 388 14.03 28.23 23.72
C PRO A 388 13.69 28.41 22.24
N THR A 389 13.85 27.35 21.45
CA THR A 389 13.53 27.38 20.01
C THR A 389 12.64 26.21 19.63
N ALA A 390 11.85 26.42 18.57
CA ALA A 390 11.09 25.39 17.89
C ALA A 390 11.68 25.14 16.50
N TRP A 391 11.77 23.87 16.12
CA TRP A 391 12.07 23.44 14.76
C TRP A 391 10.98 22.49 14.28
N CYS A 392 10.69 22.50 12.99
CA CYS A 392 9.80 21.53 12.37
C CYS A 392 10.54 20.78 11.26
N TRP A 393 10.64 19.46 11.38
CA TRP A 393 11.28 18.63 10.36
C TRP A 393 10.29 18.18 9.29
N ASP A 394 9.05 17.91 9.70
CA ASP A 394 8.00 17.40 8.83
C ASP A 394 6.71 18.17 9.10
N HIS A 395 6.04 18.57 8.03
CA HIS A 395 4.72 19.20 8.03
C HIS A 395 4.14 19.13 6.62
N PRO A 396 2.81 18.94 6.41
CA PRO A 396 2.20 18.93 5.08
C PRO A 396 2.50 20.22 4.30
N ASN A 397 2.35 21.37 4.94
CA ASN A 397 2.87 22.64 4.42
C ASN A 397 4.38 22.77 4.65
N ARG A 398 5.19 22.66 3.58
CA ARG A 398 6.66 22.74 3.69
C ARG A 398 7.18 24.10 4.15
N LYS A 399 6.38 25.18 4.08
CA LYS A 399 6.77 26.51 4.61
C LYS A 399 7.17 26.41 6.08
N TYR A 400 6.45 25.58 6.83
CA TYR A 400 6.69 25.43 8.25
C TYR A 400 7.87 24.52 8.57
N ARG A 401 8.51 23.83 7.60
CA ARG A 401 9.65 22.92 7.86
C ARG A 401 10.97 23.68 8.05
N SER A 402 11.02 24.51 9.06
CA SER A 402 12.15 25.39 9.36
C SER A 402 12.15 25.79 10.84
N SER A 403 13.06 26.68 11.25
CA SER A 403 13.04 27.34 12.55
C SER A 403 12.00 28.45 12.65
N GLU A 404 11.42 28.91 11.53
CA GLU A 404 10.43 30.00 11.50
C GLU A 404 9.19 29.66 12.34
N VAL A 405 8.91 28.37 12.58
CA VAL A 405 7.84 27.94 13.51
C VAL A 405 8.03 28.47 14.93
N SER A 406 9.25 28.87 15.32
CA SER A 406 9.52 29.58 16.57
C SER A 406 8.82 30.94 16.66
N GLU A 407 8.46 31.57 15.54
CA GLU A 407 7.68 32.82 15.52
C GLU A 407 6.19 32.58 15.76
N TYR A 408 5.72 31.34 15.59
CA TYR A 408 4.31 30.96 15.71
C TYR A 408 4.04 30.22 17.03
N CYS A 409 4.94 29.33 17.43
CA CYS A 409 4.86 28.58 18.68
C CYS A 409 5.36 29.43 19.85
N ARG A 410 4.75 29.27 21.02
CA ARG A 410 5.35 29.75 22.28
C ARG A 410 6.11 28.59 22.91
N VAL A 411 7.36 28.82 23.29
CA VAL A 411 8.22 27.80 23.91
C VAL A 411 8.82 28.40 25.16
N ARG A 412 8.68 27.71 26.29
CA ARG A 412 9.33 28.05 27.55
C ARG A 412 10.07 26.81 28.06
N GLY A 413 11.36 26.98 28.30
CA GLY A 413 12.21 25.98 28.94
C GLY A 413 12.60 26.48 30.32
N THR A 414 12.36 25.68 31.36
CA THR A 414 12.77 26.03 32.74
C THR A 414 13.73 24.98 33.27
N ARG A 415 14.93 25.41 33.68
CA ARG A 415 15.91 24.56 34.37
C ARG A 415 15.42 24.25 35.78
N THR A 416 15.48 22.98 36.18
CA THR A 416 15.22 22.56 37.57
C THR A 416 16.49 21.97 38.18
N LYS A 417 16.46 21.68 39.48
CA LYS A 417 17.60 21.04 40.16
C LYS A 417 17.88 19.62 39.64
N THR A 418 16.91 18.99 38.99
CA THR A 418 16.93 17.57 38.61
C THR A 418 16.70 17.36 37.12
N GLY A 419 16.70 18.42 36.29
CA GLY A 419 16.45 18.33 34.85
C GLY A 419 15.84 19.62 34.26
N GLN A 420 14.75 19.48 33.49
CA GLN A 420 14.10 20.59 32.78
C GLN A 420 12.60 20.42 32.61
N ILE A 421 11.91 21.55 32.51
CA ILE A 421 10.49 21.62 32.14
C ILE A 421 10.38 22.24 30.76
N TYR A 422 9.70 21.55 29.84
CA TYR A 422 9.29 22.07 28.54
C TYR A 422 7.82 22.46 28.60
N GLU A 423 7.50 23.69 28.22
CA GLU A 423 6.13 24.16 28.02
C GLU A 423 6.00 24.74 26.62
N VAL A 424 5.11 24.18 25.81
CA VAL A 424 4.90 24.57 24.42
C VAL A 424 3.45 24.88 24.14
N ALA A 425 3.20 25.95 23.39
CA ALA A 425 1.89 26.29 22.83
C ALA A 425 1.99 26.29 21.31
N ILE A 426 1.35 25.33 20.66
CA ILE A 426 1.36 25.11 19.21
C ILE A 426 0.03 25.62 18.64
N PRO A 427 0.02 26.64 17.78
CA PRO A 427 -1.22 27.16 17.22
C PRO A 427 -1.90 26.14 16.31
N TRP A 428 -3.23 26.09 16.30
CA TRP A 428 -4.00 25.11 15.51
C TRP A 428 -3.66 25.11 14.01
N LYS A 429 -3.31 26.28 13.46
CA LYS A 429 -2.86 26.44 12.07
C LYS A 429 -1.61 25.64 11.72
N LEU A 430 -0.75 25.35 12.70
CA LEU A 430 0.44 24.51 12.54
C LEU A 430 0.14 23.00 12.70
N LEU A 431 -1.13 22.64 12.90
CA LEU A 431 -1.58 21.24 12.99
C LEU A 431 -2.51 20.86 11.83
N GLU A 432 -2.72 21.75 10.84
CA GLU A 432 -3.48 21.44 9.62
C GLU A 432 -2.94 20.17 8.93
N PRO A 433 -3.80 19.27 8.41
CA PRO A 433 -5.25 19.41 8.23
C PRO A 433 -6.09 18.97 9.45
N PHE A 434 -5.52 18.91 10.66
CA PHE A 434 -6.31 18.68 11.87
C PHE A 434 -7.30 19.83 12.06
N SER A 435 -8.48 19.49 12.55
CA SER A 435 -9.44 20.44 13.09
C SER A 435 -10.06 19.79 14.32
N LEU A 436 -10.38 20.62 15.33
CA LEU A 436 -11.01 20.21 16.59
C LEU A 436 -12.33 19.47 16.37
N ASP A 437 -12.94 19.61 15.19
CA ASP A 437 -14.14 18.87 14.79
C ASP A 437 -13.94 17.33 14.70
N ARG A 438 -12.71 16.90 14.43
CA ARG A 438 -12.33 15.47 14.34
C ARG A 438 -12.25 14.76 15.69
N GLY A 439 -12.14 15.50 16.79
CA GLY A 439 -12.14 14.99 18.16
C GLY A 439 -10.90 14.22 18.62
N LYS A 440 -10.04 13.75 17.70
CA LYS A 440 -8.75 13.11 18.02
C LYS A 440 -7.74 13.19 16.88
N MET A 441 -6.46 13.06 17.22
CA MET A 441 -5.36 12.87 16.27
C MET A 441 -4.35 11.85 16.78
N GLY A 442 -3.53 11.28 15.90
CA GLY A 442 -2.40 10.46 16.35
C GLY A 442 -1.32 11.34 16.97
N PHE A 443 -0.77 10.93 18.11
CA PHE A 443 0.17 11.70 18.91
C PHE A 443 1.30 10.81 19.42
N ASN A 444 2.52 11.32 19.36
CA ASN A 444 3.66 10.72 20.03
C ASN A 444 4.62 11.82 20.48
N LEU A 445 5.40 11.51 21.52
CA LEU A 445 6.36 12.42 22.14
C LEU A 445 7.58 11.61 22.57
N VAL A 446 8.76 12.13 22.27
CA VAL A 446 10.04 11.53 22.69
C VAL A 446 10.98 12.61 23.22
N LEU A 447 11.65 12.30 24.32
CA LEU A 447 12.77 13.07 24.84
C LEU A 447 14.04 12.44 24.28
N LEU A 448 14.85 13.26 23.62
CA LEU A 448 16.21 12.90 23.22
C LEU A 448 17.18 13.43 24.27
N ASP A 449 18.20 12.63 24.55
CA ASP A 449 19.12 12.82 25.67
C ASP A 449 20.58 12.57 25.22
N ASP A 450 21.45 13.53 25.54
CA ASP A 450 22.87 13.60 25.18
C ASP A 450 23.75 14.07 26.35
N ASP A 451 24.07 13.16 27.27
CA ASP A 451 25.06 13.39 28.34
C ASP A 451 26.49 13.74 27.84
N GLY A 452 26.75 13.65 26.53
CA GLY A 452 27.99 14.09 25.91
C GLY A 452 29.12 13.05 25.80
N PHE A 453 29.00 11.91 26.48
CA PHE A 453 29.90 10.76 26.35
C PHE A 453 29.09 9.46 26.28
N GLY A 454 29.22 8.71 25.17
CA GLY A 454 28.52 7.43 24.98
C GLY A 454 27.44 7.46 23.89
N PRO A 455 26.68 6.36 23.71
CA PRO A 455 25.59 6.30 22.75
C PRO A 455 24.41 7.17 23.20
N LYS A 456 23.83 7.94 22.27
CA LYS A 456 22.68 8.82 22.55
C LYS A 456 21.46 8.03 23.01
N GLN A 457 20.77 8.55 24.01
CA GLN A 457 19.61 7.93 24.61
C GLN A 457 18.34 8.67 24.19
N TRP A 458 17.21 7.98 24.38
CA TRP A 458 15.91 8.59 24.22
C TRP A 458 14.86 7.82 25.02
N MET A 459 13.82 8.54 25.44
CA MET A 459 12.67 7.98 26.14
C MET A 459 11.37 8.55 25.55
N GLY A 460 10.44 7.68 25.14
CA GLY A 460 9.21 8.12 24.45
C GLY A 460 7.92 7.51 24.99
N ILE A 461 6.80 8.00 24.48
CA ILE A 461 5.49 7.38 24.74
C ILE A 461 5.42 6.02 24.02
N THR A 462 5.81 6.01 22.74
CA THR A 462 5.95 4.82 21.89
C THR A 462 7.14 4.98 20.94
N ASP A 463 7.58 3.89 20.31
CA ASP A 463 8.35 3.92 19.07
C ASP A 463 7.66 4.77 17.99
N GLY A 464 8.40 5.10 16.92
CA GLY A 464 7.82 5.72 15.73
C GLY A 464 8.20 7.19 15.51
N ILE A 465 8.98 7.78 16.42
CA ILE A 465 9.75 9.02 16.18
C ILE A 465 11.23 8.63 16.16
N ALA A 466 11.74 8.19 17.31
CA ALA A 466 12.96 7.41 17.43
C ALA A 466 12.66 5.92 17.17
N GLY A 467 13.69 5.13 16.81
CA GLY A 467 13.52 3.71 16.41
C GLY A 467 13.01 3.49 14.97
N GLY A 468 12.74 4.57 14.23
CA GLY A 468 12.26 4.57 12.85
C GLY A 468 10.86 5.21 12.72
N LYS A 469 10.72 6.19 11.82
CA LYS A 469 9.46 6.96 11.67
C LYS A 469 8.29 6.05 11.28
N ASN A 470 7.31 5.92 12.18
CA ASN A 470 6.16 5.05 11.97
C ASN A 470 4.92 5.52 12.76
N PRO A 471 4.05 6.35 12.13
CA PRO A 471 2.81 6.84 12.73
C PRO A 471 1.82 5.74 13.13
N ALA A 472 1.96 4.52 12.61
CA ALA A 472 1.11 3.39 13.02
C ALA A 472 1.25 3.04 14.52
N LEU A 473 2.35 3.46 15.13
CA LEU A 473 2.67 3.23 16.54
C LEU A 473 2.14 4.34 17.45
N TYR A 474 1.66 5.46 16.89
CA TYR A 474 1.24 6.62 17.67
C TYR A 474 -0.04 6.32 18.44
N GLN A 475 -0.12 6.86 19.64
CA GLN A 475 -1.31 6.73 20.47
C GLN A 475 -2.28 7.87 20.13
N PRO A 476 -3.60 7.63 20.07
CA PRO A 476 -4.54 8.72 19.85
C PRO A 476 -4.57 9.69 21.03
N LEU A 477 -4.45 11.00 20.75
CA LEU A 477 -4.76 12.09 21.68
C LEU A 477 -6.20 12.53 21.44
N TYR A 478 -7.05 12.38 22.46
CA TYR A 478 -8.45 12.79 22.44
C TYR A 478 -8.62 14.18 23.01
N PHE A 479 -9.62 14.93 22.54
CA PHE A 479 -9.95 16.26 23.05
C PHE A 479 -11.21 16.19 23.91
N ALA A 480 -11.13 16.63 25.16
CA ALA A 480 -12.29 16.70 26.04
C ALA A 480 -13.15 17.92 25.73
N ASN A 481 -14.41 17.71 25.33
CA ASN A 481 -15.39 18.76 25.05
C ASN A 481 -14.90 19.87 24.06
N PRO A 482 -14.26 19.55 22.92
CA PRO A 482 -13.72 20.55 21.99
C PRO A 482 -14.77 21.52 21.46
N GLU A 483 -16.01 21.08 21.34
CA GLU A 483 -17.16 21.90 20.97
C GLU A 483 -17.41 23.10 21.90
N LYS A 484 -17.01 23.04 23.19
CA LYS A 484 -17.13 24.18 24.12
C LYS A 484 -16.29 25.37 23.65
N ILE A 485 -15.12 25.07 23.10
CA ILE A 485 -14.19 26.07 22.56
C ILE A 485 -14.64 26.56 21.19
N MET A 486 -15.17 25.67 20.35
CA MET A 486 -15.66 26.08 19.03
C MET A 486 -16.90 26.98 19.12
N LEU A 487 -17.76 26.75 20.10
CA LEU A 487 -18.96 27.55 20.35
C LEU A 487 -18.67 28.85 21.11
N SER A 488 -17.58 28.96 21.88
CA SER A 488 -17.25 30.22 22.58
C SER A 488 -16.89 31.35 21.61
N ASN A 489 -16.51 31.03 20.37
CA ASN A 489 -16.15 32.00 19.32
C ASN A 489 -17.28 32.33 18.34
N THR A 490 -18.42 31.65 18.41
CA THR A 490 -19.57 31.96 17.55
C THR A 490 -20.35 33.12 18.13
N LYS A 491 -20.38 34.26 17.42
CA LYS A 491 -21.16 35.47 17.80
C LYS A 491 -22.66 35.19 18.01
N ASN A 492 -23.17 34.07 17.51
CA ASN A 492 -24.56 33.62 17.66
C ASN A 492 -24.60 32.17 18.21
N PRO A 493 -25.43 31.87 19.23
CA PRO A 493 -25.56 30.54 19.84
C PRO A 493 -26.45 29.66 18.96
N VAL A 494 -25.86 29.05 17.92
CA VAL A 494 -26.56 28.08 17.07
C VAL A 494 -26.03 26.69 17.38
N PRO A 495 -26.88 25.65 17.46
CA PRO A 495 -26.39 24.33 17.79
C PRO A 495 -25.39 23.85 16.75
N LEU A 496 -24.27 23.30 17.21
CA LEU A 496 -23.29 22.66 16.36
C LEU A 496 -23.67 21.20 16.17
N LEU A 497 -24.16 20.85 14.98
CA LEU A 497 -24.44 19.48 14.56
C LEU A 497 -23.21 18.87 13.87
N ARG A 498 -22.62 17.82 14.46
CA ARG A 498 -21.52 17.05 13.85
C ARG A 498 -22.02 15.68 13.39
N LEU A 499 -21.68 15.32 12.17
CA LEU A 499 -22.01 14.03 11.56
C LEU A 499 -20.73 13.21 11.38
N ASP A 500 -20.78 11.91 11.66
CA ASP A 500 -19.69 10.98 11.36
C ASP A 500 -19.46 10.80 9.83
N SER A 501 -20.50 11.03 9.01
CA SER A 501 -20.45 10.85 7.56
C SER A 501 -21.61 11.58 6.85
N ASP A 502 -21.36 12.03 5.62
CA ASP A 502 -22.35 12.54 4.67
C ASP A 502 -23.14 11.40 3.99
N ILE A 503 -22.59 10.19 4.00
CA ILE A 503 -23.20 8.96 3.46
C ILE A 503 -23.13 7.84 4.49
N VAL A 504 -24.26 7.20 4.77
CA VAL A 504 -24.33 6.06 5.71
C VAL A 504 -24.80 4.82 4.99
N VAL A 505 -24.13 3.70 5.25
CA VAL A 505 -24.59 2.38 4.83
C VAL A 505 -25.63 1.92 5.83
N GLY A 506 -26.84 1.55 5.40
CA GLY A 506 -27.96 1.18 6.27
C GLY A 506 -27.67 0.00 7.22
N GLU A 507 -26.55 -0.70 7.04
CA GLU A 507 -26.04 -1.76 7.93
C GLU A 507 -25.14 -1.24 9.07
N VAL A 508 -24.75 0.04 9.03
CA VAL A 508 -23.80 0.65 9.97
C VAL A 508 -24.51 1.75 10.75
N PRO A 509 -24.36 1.80 12.09
CA PRO A 509 -24.93 2.89 12.87
C PRO A 509 -24.48 4.27 12.37
N LEU A 510 -25.41 5.22 12.39
CA LEU A 510 -25.12 6.64 12.22
C LEU A 510 -24.96 7.24 13.60
N ASN A 511 -23.74 7.66 13.96
CA ASN A 511 -23.54 8.52 15.12
C ASN A 511 -23.40 9.96 14.68
N PHE A 512 -23.94 10.83 15.52
CA PHE A 512 -23.84 12.27 15.37
C PHE A 512 -23.93 12.91 16.75
N SER A 513 -23.41 14.12 16.89
CA SER A 513 -23.48 14.87 18.13
C SER A 513 -24.03 16.27 17.90
N VAL A 514 -24.65 16.81 18.94
CA VAL A 514 -25.12 18.19 18.96
C VAL A 514 -24.56 18.86 20.20
N ALA A 515 -23.94 20.01 20.02
CA ALA A 515 -23.43 20.83 21.10
C ALA A 515 -23.98 22.25 21.03
N GLU A 516 -24.19 22.90 22.18
CA GLU A 516 -24.76 24.25 22.29
C GLU A 516 -24.22 24.99 23.53
N ILE A 517 -24.07 26.32 23.44
CA ILE A 517 -23.85 27.19 24.60
C ILE A 517 -25.12 28.02 24.82
N LEU A 518 -25.89 27.67 25.84
CA LEU A 518 -27.12 28.37 26.18
C LEU A 518 -26.81 29.65 26.98
N PRO A 519 -27.18 30.85 26.48
CA PRO A 519 -27.08 32.08 27.27
C PRO A 519 -28.00 32.06 28.49
N ASP A 520 -27.59 32.69 29.59
CA ASP A 520 -28.38 32.75 30.84
C ASP A 520 -29.82 33.26 30.62
N LYS A 521 -30.01 34.23 29.72
CA LYS A 521 -31.35 34.76 29.34
C LYS A 521 -32.31 33.69 28.78
N HIS A 522 -31.78 32.58 28.28
CA HIS A 522 -32.55 31.46 27.74
C HIS A 522 -32.60 30.25 28.68
N ALA A 523 -32.24 30.41 29.96
CA ALA A 523 -32.39 29.37 30.97
C ALA A 523 -33.79 28.71 30.91
N GLY A 524 -33.80 27.37 31.03
CA GLY A 524 -35.01 26.56 30.92
C GLY A 524 -35.40 26.16 29.48
N ALA A 525 -34.62 26.54 28.47
CA ALA A 525 -34.79 26.05 27.11
C ALA A 525 -34.54 24.53 26.99
N GLU A 526 -35.11 23.91 25.96
CA GLU A 526 -34.86 22.52 25.56
C GLU A 526 -34.21 22.46 24.18
N LEU A 527 -33.42 21.42 23.95
CA LEU A 527 -32.88 21.06 22.64
C LEU A 527 -33.73 19.92 22.07
N VAL A 528 -34.38 20.18 20.93
CA VAL A 528 -35.12 19.18 20.17
C VAL A 528 -34.30 18.78 18.96
N VAL A 529 -33.81 17.54 18.96
CA VAL A 529 -33.07 16.95 17.84
C VAL A 529 -34.00 16.04 17.06
N SER A 530 -34.16 16.28 15.77
CA SER A 530 -34.96 15.46 14.86
C SER A 530 -34.05 14.79 13.84
N ALA A 531 -34.19 13.48 13.66
CA ALA A 531 -33.53 12.71 12.62
C ALA A 531 -34.58 11.85 11.91
N GLY A 532 -35.11 12.36 10.80
CA GLY A 532 -36.30 11.78 10.17
C GLY A 532 -37.50 11.78 11.11
N GLU A 533 -38.08 10.60 11.35
CA GLU A 533 -39.23 10.41 12.26
C GLU A 533 -38.83 10.40 13.75
N LYS A 534 -37.55 10.18 14.06
CA LYS A 534 -37.05 10.13 15.44
C LYS A 534 -36.86 11.54 15.97
N LYS A 535 -37.30 11.75 17.21
CA LYS A 535 -37.11 12.99 17.95
C LYS A 535 -36.50 12.68 19.30
N PHE A 536 -35.53 13.48 19.68
CA PHE A 536 -34.90 13.50 20.99
C PHE A 536 -35.15 14.88 21.59
N SER A 537 -35.44 14.96 22.90
CA SER A 537 -35.54 16.23 23.61
C SER A 537 -34.65 16.17 24.84
N GLU A 538 -33.80 17.18 24.99
CA GLU A 538 -32.86 17.33 26.09
C GLU A 538 -33.10 18.66 26.79
N LYS A 539 -33.13 18.65 28.13
CA LYS A 539 -33.20 19.91 28.89
C LYS A 539 -31.84 20.59 28.88
N LEU A 540 -31.81 21.87 28.52
CA LEU A 540 -30.57 22.64 28.50
C LEU A 540 -30.33 23.36 29.83
N LYS A 541 -29.08 23.34 30.27
CA LYS A 541 -28.60 24.17 31.38
C LYS A 541 -27.92 25.41 30.81
N PRO A 542 -27.96 26.57 31.51
CA PRO A 542 -27.13 27.70 31.13
C PRO A 542 -25.65 27.30 30.99
N GLY A 543 -24.98 27.82 29.96
CA GLY A 543 -23.63 27.42 29.58
C GLY A 543 -23.60 26.25 28.58
N PHE A 544 -22.51 25.50 28.59
CA PHE A 544 -22.20 24.49 27.57
C PHE A 544 -22.95 23.16 27.78
N ASN A 545 -23.58 22.66 26.72
CA ASN A 545 -24.29 21.38 26.67
C ASN A 545 -23.81 20.59 25.44
N SER A 546 -23.68 19.27 25.56
CA SER A 546 -23.28 18.38 24.46
C SER A 546 -23.94 17.03 24.61
N PHE A 547 -24.49 16.52 23.52
CA PHE A 547 -25.25 15.27 23.47
C PHE A 547 -24.82 14.44 22.27
N GLN A 548 -24.74 13.13 22.47
CA GLN A 548 -24.43 12.16 21.43
C GLN A 548 -25.65 11.32 21.11
N TYR A 549 -25.87 11.09 19.83
CA TYR A 549 -26.99 10.32 19.32
C TYR A 549 -26.47 9.22 18.39
N THR A 550 -27.12 8.06 18.47
CA THR A 550 -26.88 6.94 17.56
C THR A 550 -28.22 6.48 17.00
N LEU A 551 -28.30 6.39 15.67
CA LEU A 551 -29.36 5.65 14.99
C LEU A 551 -28.84 4.27 14.61
N ASN A 552 -29.56 3.25 15.05
CA ASN A 552 -29.25 1.87 14.71
C ASN A 552 -29.57 1.58 13.24
N PRO A 553 -28.89 0.61 12.61
CA PRO A 553 -29.18 0.15 11.25
C PRO A 553 -30.67 -0.05 10.93
N SER A 554 -31.44 -0.62 11.86
CA SER A 554 -32.88 -0.86 11.72
C SER A 554 -33.73 0.41 11.62
N GLU A 555 -33.19 1.57 12.00
CA GLU A 555 -33.87 2.86 12.00
C GLU A 555 -33.54 3.69 10.75
N LEU A 556 -32.60 3.22 9.92
CA LEU A 556 -32.09 3.94 8.76
C LEU A 556 -32.80 3.48 7.49
N LYS A 557 -33.77 4.28 7.03
CA LYS A 557 -34.46 4.05 5.74
C LYS A 557 -33.60 4.56 4.58
N PRO A 558 -33.51 3.84 3.44
CA PRO A 558 -32.80 4.32 2.26
C PRO A 558 -33.33 5.68 1.78
N GLY A 559 -32.44 6.60 1.41
CA GLY A 559 -32.81 7.93 0.92
C GLY A 559 -32.09 9.07 1.65
N MET A 560 -32.66 10.27 1.60
CA MET A 560 -32.10 11.45 2.28
C MET A 560 -32.70 11.56 3.68
N LEU A 561 -31.85 11.42 4.71
CA LEU A 561 -32.20 11.62 6.11
C LEU A 561 -31.84 13.05 6.52
N LYS A 562 -32.85 13.88 6.76
CA LYS A 562 -32.64 15.21 7.34
C LYS A 562 -32.44 15.08 8.85
N ILE A 563 -31.37 15.69 9.35
CA ILE A 563 -31.07 15.82 10.78
C ILE A 563 -31.11 17.30 11.10
N SER A 564 -31.84 17.68 12.15
CA SER A 564 -31.92 19.05 12.61
C SER A 564 -31.88 19.10 14.13
N ALA A 565 -31.26 20.14 14.67
CA ALA A 565 -31.30 20.41 16.10
C ALA A 565 -31.85 21.82 16.32
N VAL A 566 -32.81 21.93 17.23
CA VAL A 566 -33.61 23.14 17.44
C VAL A 566 -33.65 23.44 18.94
N VAL A 567 -33.17 24.61 19.34
CA VAL A 567 -33.31 25.11 20.72
C VAL A 567 -34.65 25.82 20.84
N ARG A 568 -35.47 25.44 21.83
CA ARG A 568 -36.80 26.00 22.07
C ARG A 568 -36.96 26.47 23.50
N LYS A 569 -37.76 27.52 23.70
CA LYS A 569 -38.23 27.95 25.02
C LYS A 569 -39.70 28.33 24.93
N ASP A 570 -40.52 27.82 25.86
CA ASP A 570 -41.97 28.06 25.92
C ASP A 570 -42.69 27.79 24.57
N GLY A 571 -42.27 26.73 23.87
CA GLY A 571 -42.81 26.34 22.56
C GLY A 571 -42.32 27.17 21.37
N LYS A 572 -41.52 28.22 21.58
CA LYS A 572 -40.92 29.04 20.50
C LYS A 572 -39.52 28.57 20.15
N GLU A 573 -39.23 28.46 18.86
CA GLU A 573 -37.88 28.23 18.33
C GLU A 573 -37.00 29.46 18.53
N LEU A 574 -35.82 29.25 19.13
CA LEU A 574 -34.80 30.28 19.31
C LEU A 574 -33.71 30.15 18.25
N TYR A 575 -33.17 28.93 18.09
CA TYR A 575 -32.03 28.64 17.23
C TYR A 575 -32.21 27.28 16.56
N SER A 576 -31.75 27.12 15.32
CA SER A 576 -31.76 25.83 14.66
C SER A 576 -30.58 25.62 13.72
N THR A 577 -30.21 24.35 13.57
CA THR A 577 -29.23 23.87 12.61
C THR A 577 -29.78 22.63 11.92
N GLY A 578 -29.27 22.31 10.73
CA GLY A 578 -29.62 21.06 10.08
C GLY A 578 -28.65 20.65 8.99
N ASN A 579 -28.63 19.35 8.74
CA ASN A 579 -27.80 18.72 7.72
C ASN A 579 -28.55 17.51 7.12
N THR A 580 -28.13 17.03 5.96
CA THR A 580 -28.75 15.89 5.29
C THR A 580 -27.73 14.79 5.04
N VAL A 581 -28.09 13.57 5.41
CA VAL A 581 -27.27 12.37 5.25
C VAL A 581 -27.91 11.46 4.22
N ARG A 582 -27.15 10.96 3.25
CA ARG A 582 -27.66 9.97 2.28
C ARG A 582 -27.50 8.57 2.87
N ILE A 583 -28.61 7.91 3.17
CA ILE A 583 -28.67 6.51 3.62
C ILE A 583 -28.77 5.59 2.41
N VAL A 584 -27.89 4.59 2.34
CA VAL A 584 -27.77 3.70 1.18
C VAL A 584 -27.67 2.25 1.65
N THR A 585 -28.41 1.35 0.99
CA THR A 585 -28.32 -0.10 1.22
C THR A 585 -27.69 -0.81 0.02
N ARG A 586 -27.35 -2.09 0.18
CA ARG A 586 -26.87 -2.93 -0.92
C ARG A 586 -27.86 -2.95 -2.09
N GLU A 587 -29.15 -3.04 -1.79
CA GLU A 587 -30.23 -3.04 -2.78
C GLU A 587 -30.34 -1.69 -3.49
N ALA A 588 -30.18 -0.59 -2.74
CA ALA A 588 -30.18 0.75 -3.32
C ALA A 588 -29.00 0.95 -4.28
N VAL A 589 -27.80 0.47 -3.94
CA VAL A 589 -26.63 0.51 -4.84
C VAL A 589 -26.87 -0.34 -6.09
N GLU A 590 -27.46 -1.53 -5.97
CA GLU A 590 -27.79 -2.36 -7.13
C GLU A 590 -28.86 -1.69 -8.02
N LYS A 591 -29.87 -1.05 -7.44
CA LYS A 591 -30.83 -0.26 -8.19
C LYS A 591 -30.14 0.88 -8.95
N MET A 592 -29.22 1.60 -8.32
CA MET A 592 -28.44 2.64 -9.00
C MET A 592 -27.61 2.08 -10.17
N CYS A 593 -27.04 0.87 -10.04
CA CYS A 593 -26.38 0.19 -11.14
C CYS A 593 -27.33 -0.07 -12.32
N GLN A 594 -28.56 -0.54 -12.04
CA GLN A 594 -29.59 -0.77 -13.05
C GLN A 594 -30.03 0.53 -13.74
N ASP A 595 -30.28 1.59 -12.95
CA ASP A 595 -30.63 2.91 -13.47
C ASP A 595 -29.51 3.46 -14.37
N THR A 596 -28.25 3.28 -13.97
CA THR A 596 -27.09 3.68 -14.77
C THR A 596 -27.01 2.93 -16.09
N LEU A 597 -27.26 1.61 -16.10
CA LEU A 597 -27.30 0.81 -17.33
C LEU A 597 -28.48 1.21 -18.23
N SER A 598 -29.63 1.57 -17.66
CA SER A 598 -30.79 2.09 -18.42
C SER A 598 -30.46 3.39 -19.15
N GLU A 599 -29.74 4.32 -18.49
CA GLU A 599 -29.25 5.53 -19.16
C GLU A 599 -28.21 5.21 -20.25
N ALA A 600 -27.40 4.16 -20.07
CA ALA A 600 -26.45 3.71 -21.10
C ALA A 600 -27.17 3.20 -22.36
N GLU A 601 -28.31 2.52 -22.23
CA GLU A 601 -29.12 2.10 -23.37
C GLU A 601 -29.69 3.29 -24.17
N LYS A 602 -29.99 4.41 -23.52
CA LYS A 602 -30.39 5.64 -24.24
C LYS A 602 -29.24 6.19 -25.07
N LEU A 603 -28.03 6.23 -24.52
CA LEU A 603 -26.85 6.66 -25.27
C LEU A 603 -26.52 5.70 -26.43
N LYS A 604 -26.68 4.39 -26.26
CA LYS A 604 -26.54 3.42 -27.37
C LYS A 604 -27.48 3.74 -28.54
N LYS A 605 -28.73 4.12 -28.27
CA LYS A 605 -29.67 4.55 -29.32
C LYS A 605 -29.21 5.84 -30.02
N ALA A 606 -28.71 6.82 -29.27
CA ALA A 606 -28.18 8.05 -29.85
C ALA A 606 -26.91 7.79 -30.70
N ILE A 607 -26.07 6.83 -30.30
CA ILE A 607 -24.91 6.37 -31.09
C ILE A 607 -25.36 5.77 -32.43
N GLU A 608 -26.43 4.98 -32.47
CA GLU A 608 -26.95 4.44 -33.73
C GLU A 608 -27.46 5.55 -34.67
N LEU A 609 -28.02 6.63 -34.13
CA LEU A 609 -28.38 7.82 -34.92
C LEU A 609 -27.13 8.49 -35.51
N LEU A 610 -26.07 8.67 -34.72
CA LEU A 610 -24.79 9.20 -35.21
C LEU A 610 -24.22 8.35 -36.34
N LYS A 611 -24.21 7.01 -36.19
CA LYS A 611 -23.74 6.08 -37.24
C LYS A 611 -24.53 6.23 -38.53
N LYS A 612 -25.87 6.28 -38.45
CA LYS A 612 -26.75 6.50 -39.62
C LYS A 612 -26.45 7.80 -40.35
N ASN A 613 -26.04 8.84 -39.61
CA ASN A 613 -25.67 10.14 -40.16
C ASN A 613 -24.17 10.26 -40.53
N GLY A 614 -23.42 9.15 -40.54
CA GLY A 614 -22.00 9.13 -40.89
C GLY A 614 -21.09 9.89 -39.93
N LYS A 615 -21.51 10.06 -38.67
CA LYS A 615 -20.77 10.81 -37.63
C LYS A 615 -19.86 9.90 -36.79
N ASN A 616 -18.79 10.47 -36.24
CA ASN A 616 -17.86 9.73 -35.38
C ASN A 616 -18.51 9.37 -34.02
N THR A 617 -18.22 8.18 -33.50
CA THR A 617 -18.83 7.66 -32.27
C THR A 617 -17.85 7.45 -31.11
N ALA A 618 -16.56 7.75 -31.28
CA ALA A 618 -15.52 7.34 -30.32
C ALA A 618 -15.76 7.90 -28.90
N TYR A 619 -16.10 9.19 -28.77
CA TYR A 619 -16.40 9.88 -27.49
C TYR A 619 -17.69 9.43 -26.80
N PHE A 620 -18.52 8.63 -27.46
CA PHE A 620 -19.78 8.12 -26.92
C PHE A 620 -19.65 6.64 -26.59
N THR A 621 -18.98 5.89 -27.46
CA THR A 621 -18.71 4.46 -27.25
C THR A 621 -17.82 4.24 -26.03
N ASN A 622 -16.85 5.13 -25.76
CA ASN A 622 -16.03 5.06 -24.55
C ASN A 622 -16.82 5.30 -23.25
N ARG A 623 -17.82 6.20 -23.27
CA ARG A 623 -18.70 6.47 -22.11
C ARG A 623 -19.46 5.21 -21.72
N ILE A 624 -19.98 4.46 -22.71
CA ILE A 624 -20.63 3.17 -22.49
C ILE A 624 -19.66 2.18 -21.84
N ALA A 625 -18.48 1.97 -22.42
CA ALA A 625 -17.50 1.01 -21.90
C ALA A 625 -17.04 1.35 -20.47
N LEU A 626 -16.77 2.63 -20.21
CA LEU A 626 -16.45 3.15 -18.88
C LEU A 626 -17.58 2.89 -17.89
N THR A 627 -18.82 3.19 -18.26
CA THR A 627 -20.00 2.92 -17.42
C THR A 627 -20.12 1.43 -17.09
N GLU A 628 -20.04 0.55 -18.08
CA GLU A 628 -20.15 -0.89 -17.88
C GLU A 628 -19.03 -1.42 -16.97
N TYR A 629 -17.80 -0.91 -17.12
CA TYR A 629 -16.68 -1.19 -16.24
C TYR A 629 -16.96 -0.75 -14.79
N PHE A 630 -17.44 0.48 -14.58
CA PHE A 630 -17.72 0.98 -13.23
C PHE A 630 -18.91 0.29 -12.60
N VAL A 631 -19.95 -0.07 -13.35
CA VAL A 631 -21.08 -0.88 -12.83
C VAL A 631 -20.59 -2.25 -12.37
N ARG A 632 -19.75 -2.94 -13.15
CA ARG A 632 -19.14 -4.22 -12.71
C ARG A 632 -18.28 -4.03 -11.46
N MET A 633 -17.49 -2.96 -11.41
CA MET A 633 -16.66 -2.66 -10.25
C MET A 633 -17.52 -2.38 -9.00
N VAL A 634 -18.56 -1.57 -9.12
CA VAL A 634 -19.47 -1.25 -8.02
C VAL A 634 -20.19 -2.50 -7.52
N ARG A 635 -20.62 -3.39 -8.42
CA ARG A 635 -21.22 -4.67 -8.02
C ARG A 635 -20.25 -5.57 -7.25
N LEU A 636 -18.99 -5.65 -7.70
CA LEU A 636 -17.94 -6.38 -6.98
C LEU A 636 -17.71 -5.79 -5.58
N ASP A 637 -17.62 -4.46 -5.51
CA ASP A 637 -17.45 -3.70 -4.27
C ASP A 637 -18.65 -3.89 -3.31
N ASN A 638 -19.87 -3.89 -3.83
CA ASN A 638 -21.12 -4.06 -3.08
C ASN A 638 -21.22 -5.47 -2.47
N GLY A 639 -20.72 -6.49 -3.18
CA GLY A 639 -20.69 -7.88 -2.72
C GLY A 639 -19.47 -8.26 -1.87
N ARG A 640 -18.58 -7.31 -1.56
CA ARG A 640 -17.28 -7.61 -0.92
C ARG A 640 -17.39 -7.62 0.60
N ASP A 641 -17.22 -8.79 1.21
CA ASP A 641 -17.12 -8.95 2.67
C ASP A 641 -15.67 -9.13 3.19
N SER A 642 -14.70 -9.35 2.30
CA SER A 642 -13.27 -9.36 2.63
C SER A 642 -12.40 -8.74 1.53
N ILE A 643 -11.27 -8.15 1.94
CA ILE A 643 -10.22 -7.64 1.05
C ILE A 643 -9.02 -8.56 1.03
N PHE A 644 -8.35 -8.63 -0.11
CA PHE A 644 -7.12 -9.39 -0.28
C PHE A 644 -5.93 -8.45 -0.16
N ARG A 645 -5.14 -8.56 0.92
CA ARG A 645 -4.04 -7.64 1.22
C ARG A 645 -2.70 -8.35 1.19
N ARG A 646 -1.69 -7.72 0.57
CA ARG A 646 -0.28 -8.11 0.70
C ARG A 646 0.22 -7.68 2.09
N ALA A 647 0.61 -8.62 2.94
CA ALA A 647 1.17 -8.29 4.26
C ALA A 647 2.48 -7.48 4.10
N THR A 648 2.65 -6.43 4.90
CA THR A 648 3.74 -5.44 4.76
C THR A 648 5.14 -6.02 4.98
N THR A 649 5.27 -7.24 5.50
CA THR A 649 6.59 -7.82 5.85
C THR A 649 6.84 -9.24 5.34
N LYS A 650 5.86 -9.92 4.72
CA LYS A 650 6.07 -11.24 4.09
C LYS A 650 5.19 -11.34 2.85
N SER A 651 5.71 -11.95 1.78
CA SER A 651 5.06 -12.15 0.48
C SER A 651 3.81 -13.05 0.48
N LYS A 652 3.03 -13.06 1.57
CA LYS A 652 1.79 -13.80 1.74
C LYS A 652 0.62 -12.82 1.67
N TYR A 653 -0.31 -13.10 0.78
CA TYR A 653 -1.58 -12.39 0.72
C TYR A 653 -2.52 -12.95 1.79
N GLN A 654 -3.30 -12.09 2.43
CA GLN A 654 -4.25 -12.45 3.48
C GLN A 654 -5.62 -11.86 3.19
N HIS A 655 -6.68 -12.62 3.45
CA HIS A 655 -8.05 -12.11 3.47
C HIS A 655 -8.30 -11.40 4.81
N ILE A 656 -8.67 -10.13 4.74
CA ILE A 656 -9.02 -9.31 5.89
C ILE A 656 -10.51 -8.93 5.76
N PRO A 657 -11.34 -9.12 6.80
CA PRO A 657 -12.73 -8.66 6.76
C PRO A 657 -12.83 -7.16 6.47
N VAL A 658 -13.85 -6.76 5.70
CA VAL A 658 -14.16 -5.35 5.47
C VAL A 658 -14.65 -4.70 6.77
N THR A 659 -13.95 -3.67 7.26
CA THR A 659 -14.39 -2.92 8.44
C THR A 659 -15.53 -1.96 8.11
N PRO A 660 -16.33 -1.49 9.08
CA PRO A 660 -17.37 -0.49 8.83
C PRO A 660 -16.83 0.79 8.17
N GLU A 661 -15.63 1.25 8.55
CA GLU A 661 -14.98 2.43 7.98
C GLU A 661 -14.62 2.19 6.50
N TYR A 662 -14.07 1.02 6.20
CA TYR A 662 -13.73 0.64 4.83
C TYR A 662 -14.98 0.45 3.97
N ARG A 663 -16.06 -0.10 4.55
CA ARG A 663 -17.36 -0.20 3.88
C ARG A 663 -17.91 1.19 3.53
N ARG A 664 -17.90 2.14 4.48
CA ARG A 664 -18.30 3.54 4.19
C ARG A 664 -17.51 4.13 3.03
N PHE A 665 -16.19 3.91 3.00
CA PHE A 665 -15.34 4.37 1.92
C PHE A 665 -15.70 3.78 0.55
N ILE A 666 -15.89 2.46 0.46
CA ILE A 666 -16.29 1.78 -0.78
C ILE A 666 -17.60 2.36 -1.30
N TYR A 667 -18.61 2.49 -0.44
CA TYR A 667 -19.92 2.99 -0.85
C TYR A 667 -19.85 4.44 -1.32
N ARG A 668 -19.12 5.29 -0.60
CA ARG A 668 -18.90 6.68 -1.01
C ARG A 668 -18.27 6.76 -2.40
N ARG A 669 -17.25 5.94 -2.68
CA ARG A 669 -16.62 5.84 -4.02
C ARG A 669 -17.60 5.32 -5.07
N SER A 670 -18.34 4.25 -4.76
CA SER A 670 -19.30 3.64 -5.68
C SER A 670 -20.41 4.60 -6.10
N ILE A 671 -20.99 5.31 -5.13
CA ILE A 671 -22.04 6.30 -5.37
C ILE A 671 -21.51 7.43 -6.24
N LYS A 672 -20.34 7.99 -5.91
CA LYS A 672 -19.70 9.04 -6.73
C LYS A 672 -19.45 8.58 -8.16
N ASN A 673 -19.01 7.34 -8.35
CA ASN A 673 -18.78 6.78 -9.68
C ASN A 673 -20.08 6.62 -10.47
N LEU A 674 -21.15 6.09 -9.86
CA LEU A 674 -22.45 5.94 -10.52
C LEU A 674 -23.10 7.28 -10.83
N ASP A 675 -23.10 8.22 -9.87
CA ASP A 675 -23.65 9.57 -10.07
C ASP A 675 -22.91 10.29 -11.22
N TYR A 676 -21.58 10.15 -11.29
CA TYR A 676 -20.80 10.67 -12.42
C TYR A 676 -21.16 9.99 -13.75
N CYS A 677 -21.27 8.66 -13.77
CA CYS A 677 -21.65 7.91 -14.97
C CYS A 677 -23.02 8.35 -15.51
N ILE A 678 -24.04 8.46 -14.64
CA ILE A 678 -25.38 8.91 -15.04
C ILE A 678 -25.31 10.29 -15.68
N ARG A 679 -24.59 11.24 -15.06
CA ARG A 679 -24.42 12.59 -15.61
C ARG A 679 -23.71 12.57 -16.97
N MET A 680 -22.59 11.86 -17.06
CA MET A 680 -21.81 11.70 -18.29
C MET A 680 -22.61 11.09 -19.45
N LEU A 681 -23.50 10.14 -19.16
CA LEU A 681 -24.38 9.51 -20.15
C LEU A 681 -25.46 10.46 -20.64
N LYS A 682 -26.13 11.18 -19.73
CA LYS A 682 -27.15 12.19 -20.08
C LYS A 682 -26.58 13.32 -20.93
N GLU A 683 -25.43 13.85 -20.51
CA GLU A 683 -24.66 14.83 -21.31
C GLU A 683 -24.28 14.24 -22.68
N GLY A 684 -23.97 12.95 -22.75
CA GLY A 684 -23.62 12.26 -23.99
C GLY A 684 -24.79 12.09 -24.96
N VAL A 685 -26.00 11.83 -24.44
CA VAL A 685 -27.22 11.74 -25.27
C VAL A 685 -27.51 13.09 -25.90
N ASP A 686 -27.55 14.15 -25.10
CA ASP A 686 -27.79 15.52 -25.58
C ASP A 686 -26.74 15.96 -26.61
N GLU A 687 -25.47 15.69 -26.35
CA GLU A 687 -24.37 16.01 -27.26
C GLU A 687 -24.48 15.21 -28.58
N ALA A 688 -24.77 13.90 -28.52
CA ALA A 688 -24.95 13.05 -29.70
C ALA A 688 -26.12 13.51 -30.57
N GLU A 689 -27.27 13.83 -29.97
CA GLU A 689 -28.45 14.32 -30.69
C GLU A 689 -28.18 15.67 -31.35
N LYS A 690 -27.48 16.59 -30.67
CA LYS A 690 -27.07 17.89 -31.24
C LYS A 690 -26.10 17.72 -32.41
N ILE A 691 -25.12 16.82 -32.33
CA ILE A 691 -24.20 16.53 -33.45
C ILE A 691 -24.97 15.90 -34.62
N ALA A 692 -25.86 14.94 -34.35
CA ALA A 692 -26.69 14.31 -35.37
C ALA A 692 -27.58 15.32 -36.10
N ALA A 693 -28.07 16.34 -35.40
CA ALA A 693 -28.86 17.45 -35.93
C ALA A 693 -28.02 18.59 -36.54
N GLY A 694 -26.68 18.49 -36.56
CA GLY A 694 -25.80 19.54 -37.10
C GLY A 694 -25.68 20.81 -36.24
N LYS A 695 -26.15 20.77 -34.99
CA LYS A 695 -26.08 21.91 -34.04
C LYS A 695 -24.75 21.98 -33.28
N LEU A 696 -23.98 20.90 -33.29
CA LEU A 696 -22.61 20.83 -32.75
C LEU A 696 -21.68 20.19 -33.80
N PRO A 697 -20.40 20.59 -33.85
CA PRO A 697 -19.45 20.02 -34.78
C PRO A 697 -19.14 18.56 -34.44
N ASP A 698 -18.92 17.74 -35.48
CA ASP A 698 -18.45 16.37 -35.30
C ASP A 698 -16.97 16.36 -34.86
N ARG A 699 -16.61 15.43 -33.97
CA ARG A 699 -15.24 15.25 -33.48
C ARG A 699 -14.67 13.97 -34.06
N ILE A 700 -13.96 14.12 -35.17
CA ILE A 700 -13.40 12.99 -35.90
C ILE A 700 -12.17 12.45 -35.16
N VAL A 701 -12.25 11.20 -34.69
CA VAL A 701 -11.12 10.44 -34.17
C VAL A 701 -10.86 9.28 -35.11
N GLU A 702 -9.68 9.26 -35.73
CA GLU A 702 -9.29 8.14 -36.60
C GLU A 702 -9.11 6.86 -35.78
N PRO A 703 -9.56 5.68 -36.26
CA PRO A 703 -9.30 4.39 -35.61
C PRO A 703 -7.80 4.10 -35.45
N MET A 704 -7.44 3.33 -34.41
CA MET A 704 -6.05 2.90 -34.24
C MET A 704 -5.68 1.89 -35.35
N PRO A 705 -4.48 2.00 -35.96
CA PRO A 705 -4.00 0.97 -36.87
C PRO A 705 -3.81 -0.37 -36.15
N ILE A 706 -4.33 -1.45 -36.73
CA ILE A 706 -4.30 -2.81 -36.16
C ILE A 706 -3.02 -3.52 -36.57
N ARG A 707 -2.28 -4.07 -35.59
CA ARG A 707 -1.08 -4.90 -35.81
C ARG A 707 -0.06 -4.25 -36.77
N GLN A 708 0.18 -2.96 -36.62
CA GLN A 708 1.21 -2.25 -37.40
C GLN A 708 2.40 -1.89 -36.54
N ARG A 709 3.53 -1.58 -37.18
CA ARG A 709 4.78 -1.28 -36.50
C ARG A 709 4.86 0.21 -36.20
N VAL A 710 5.29 0.53 -34.98
CA VAL A 710 5.66 1.89 -34.58
C VAL A 710 7.05 2.22 -35.12
N GLU A 711 7.16 3.39 -35.76
CA GLU A 711 8.40 3.95 -36.24
C GLU A 711 8.72 5.27 -35.53
N ILE A 712 10.00 5.58 -35.40
CA ILE A 712 10.45 6.89 -34.92
C ILE A 712 10.78 7.74 -36.13
N ARG A 713 10.08 8.86 -36.29
CA ARG A 713 10.31 9.85 -37.36
C ARG A 713 10.01 11.25 -36.83
N ASN A 714 10.86 12.22 -37.17
CA ASN A 714 10.69 13.64 -36.83
C ASN A 714 10.38 13.89 -35.33
N GLY A 715 11.10 13.21 -34.43
CA GLY A 715 10.87 13.33 -32.98
C GLY A 715 9.54 12.78 -32.47
N GLY A 716 8.77 12.07 -33.29
CA GLY A 716 7.49 11.46 -32.93
C GLY A 716 7.48 9.94 -33.08
N LEU A 717 6.46 9.32 -32.47
CA LEU A 717 6.08 7.93 -32.77
C LEU A 717 5.04 7.95 -33.87
N GLN A 718 5.32 7.25 -34.98
CA GLN A 718 4.45 7.24 -36.14
C GLN A 718 4.08 5.83 -36.59
N ILE A 719 2.90 5.72 -37.21
CA ILE A 719 2.45 4.51 -37.90
C ILE A 719 1.93 4.93 -39.27
N ASN A 720 2.46 4.34 -40.35
CA ASN A 720 2.19 4.73 -41.73
C ASN A 720 2.32 6.25 -42.00
N GLY A 721 3.32 6.88 -41.38
CA GLY A 721 3.56 8.33 -41.51
C GLY A 721 2.58 9.24 -40.74
N LYS A 722 1.63 8.67 -39.98
CA LYS A 722 0.75 9.42 -39.09
C LYS A 722 1.30 9.47 -37.67
N GLU A 723 1.21 10.64 -37.04
CA GLU A 723 1.60 10.84 -35.66
C GLU A 723 0.71 10.05 -34.69
N MET A 724 1.33 9.37 -33.72
CA MET A 724 0.65 8.56 -32.73
C MET A 724 0.98 9.03 -31.31
N PHE A 725 -0.08 9.09 -30.51
CA PHE A 725 -0.01 9.22 -29.06
C PHE A 725 -0.55 7.94 -28.41
N PHE A 726 0.12 7.50 -27.35
CA PHE A 726 -0.20 6.29 -26.62
C PHE A 726 -0.49 6.61 -25.15
N LEU A 727 -1.64 6.19 -24.66
CA LEU A 727 -1.99 6.29 -23.25
C LEU A 727 -2.79 5.06 -22.82
N GLY A 728 -2.47 4.57 -21.64
CA GLY A 728 -3.28 3.58 -20.96
C GLY A 728 -2.76 3.28 -19.58
N PRO A 729 -3.19 2.17 -18.96
CA PRO A 729 -2.80 1.85 -17.61
C PRO A 729 -1.43 1.20 -17.51
N ASN A 730 -0.76 1.42 -16.38
CA ASN A 730 0.29 0.53 -15.90
C ASN A 730 -0.37 -0.75 -15.35
N THR A 731 0.17 -1.89 -15.73
CA THR A 731 -0.41 -3.20 -15.53
C THR A 731 0.68 -4.23 -15.27
N TRP A 732 0.78 -4.67 -14.02
CA TRP A 732 1.71 -5.72 -13.60
C TRP A 732 1.30 -7.10 -14.13
N ALA A 733 0.01 -7.30 -14.41
CA ALA A 733 -0.52 -8.45 -15.14
C ALA A 733 -1.88 -8.10 -15.77
N VAL A 734 -1.94 -7.95 -17.10
CA VAL A 734 -3.21 -7.77 -17.83
C VAL A 734 -3.78 -9.11 -18.24
N HIS A 735 -5.02 -9.36 -17.85
CA HIS A 735 -5.79 -10.45 -18.42
C HIS A 735 -6.51 -10.00 -19.70
N TYR A 736 -6.62 -10.86 -20.71
CA TYR A 736 -7.23 -10.50 -22.00
C TYR A 736 -8.67 -9.96 -21.89
N THR A 737 -9.42 -10.36 -20.85
CA THR A 737 -10.77 -9.83 -20.58
C THR A 737 -10.76 -8.36 -20.20
N GLN A 738 -9.67 -7.86 -19.61
CA GLN A 738 -9.51 -6.46 -19.21
C GLN A 738 -9.12 -5.57 -20.39
N LEU A 739 -8.45 -6.11 -21.42
CA LEU A 739 -8.07 -5.34 -22.62
C LEU A 739 -9.29 -4.76 -23.34
N LYS A 740 -10.42 -5.49 -23.36
CA LYS A 740 -11.67 -4.98 -23.94
C LYS A 740 -12.19 -3.75 -23.20
N ASP A 741 -12.06 -3.72 -21.88
CA ASP A 741 -12.46 -2.57 -21.06
C ASP A 741 -11.53 -1.38 -21.28
N ILE A 742 -10.22 -1.65 -21.36
CA ILE A 742 -9.20 -0.62 -21.59
C ILE A 742 -9.37 0.00 -22.98
N ALA A 743 -9.42 -0.83 -24.03
CA ALA A 743 -9.65 -0.41 -25.42
C ALA A 743 -11.01 0.27 -25.59
N GLY A 744 -12.06 -0.33 -25.01
CA GLY A 744 -13.41 0.21 -25.05
C GLY A 744 -13.49 1.60 -24.43
N ALA A 745 -12.75 1.84 -23.35
CA ALA A 745 -12.60 3.16 -22.74
C ALA A 745 -11.73 4.14 -23.57
N GLY A 746 -11.32 3.81 -24.79
CA GLY A 746 -10.56 4.67 -25.70
C GLY A 746 -9.05 4.69 -25.46
N MET A 747 -8.55 3.95 -24.47
CA MET A 747 -7.11 3.77 -24.25
C MET A 747 -6.52 2.86 -25.33
N ASN A 748 -5.27 3.08 -25.70
CA ASN A 748 -4.62 2.37 -26.80
C ASN A 748 -3.24 1.82 -26.42
N PHE A 749 -2.91 1.84 -25.12
CA PHE A 749 -1.61 1.42 -24.63
C PHE A 749 -1.70 0.65 -23.31
N PHE A 750 -0.66 -0.13 -23.00
CA PHE A 750 -0.45 -0.77 -21.70
C PHE A 750 1.01 -1.25 -21.58
N ASP A 751 1.44 -1.64 -20.38
CA ASP A 751 2.73 -2.30 -20.19
C ASP A 751 2.61 -3.75 -19.74
N ILE A 752 3.68 -4.51 -19.94
CA ILE A 752 3.75 -5.91 -19.53
C ILE A 752 5.06 -6.14 -18.81
N ASN A 753 5.02 -6.68 -17.60
CA ASN A 753 6.23 -7.02 -16.84
C ASN A 753 6.72 -8.44 -17.16
N VAL A 754 7.90 -8.54 -17.77
CA VAL A 754 8.50 -9.81 -18.22
C VAL A 754 9.27 -10.53 -17.12
N GLN A 755 9.52 -9.90 -15.96
CA GLN A 755 10.31 -10.52 -14.87
C GLN A 755 9.62 -11.65 -14.11
N GLN A 756 8.30 -11.82 -14.18
CA GLN A 756 7.59 -12.77 -13.31
C GLN A 756 7.79 -14.26 -13.67
N THR A 757 8.62 -14.60 -14.66
CA THR A 757 8.89 -16.00 -15.02
C THR A 757 9.82 -16.73 -14.05
N SER A 758 10.40 -16.07 -13.05
CA SER A 758 11.23 -16.70 -12.01
C SER A 758 10.43 -17.61 -11.04
N ARG A 759 9.12 -17.76 -11.24
CA ARG A 759 8.23 -18.62 -10.46
C ARG A 759 7.49 -19.66 -11.31
N LEU A 760 8.06 -20.11 -12.42
CA LEU A 760 7.58 -21.36 -13.02
C LEU A 760 8.03 -22.52 -12.11
N PRO A 761 7.12 -23.36 -11.61
CA PRO A 761 7.50 -24.58 -10.90
C PRO A 761 8.45 -25.40 -11.78
N LYS A 762 9.47 -26.03 -11.18
CA LYS A 762 10.49 -26.84 -11.89
C LYS A 762 9.89 -28.03 -12.66
N ASP A 763 8.62 -28.29 -12.44
CA ASP A 763 7.83 -29.45 -12.79
C ASP A 763 6.81 -29.16 -13.92
N MET A 764 6.81 -27.94 -14.48
CA MET A 764 5.99 -27.63 -15.66
C MET A 764 6.65 -28.21 -16.93
N LYS A 765 6.10 -29.33 -17.43
CA LYS A 765 6.52 -29.96 -18.69
C LYS A 765 6.31 -29.03 -19.90
N PRO A 766 7.05 -29.24 -21.02
CA PRO A 766 6.87 -28.49 -22.26
C PRO A 766 5.40 -28.44 -22.68
N PHE A 767 4.97 -27.27 -23.17
CA PHE A 767 3.63 -27.05 -23.73
C PHE A 767 3.42 -27.93 -24.98
N GLU A 768 3.02 -29.18 -24.78
CA GLU A 768 2.41 -30.03 -25.82
C GLU A 768 0.97 -30.43 -25.46
N GLU A 769 0.47 -30.10 -24.26
CA GLU A 769 -0.93 -30.35 -23.90
C GLU A 769 -1.86 -29.21 -24.34
N LYS A 770 -2.96 -29.60 -25.00
CA LYS A 770 -4.00 -28.75 -25.58
C LYS A 770 -4.49 -27.66 -24.61
N PHE A 771 -4.68 -26.47 -25.17
CA PHE A 771 -5.37 -25.30 -24.61
C PHE A 771 -6.49 -25.66 -23.62
N ASP A 772 -6.33 -25.28 -22.34
CA ASP A 772 -7.39 -25.30 -21.33
C ASP A 772 -7.91 -23.87 -21.07
N PRO A 773 -9.11 -23.52 -21.58
CA PRO A 773 -9.71 -22.20 -21.35
C PRO A 773 -10.09 -21.92 -19.88
N ASN A 774 -10.02 -22.91 -18.98
CA ASN A 774 -10.37 -22.75 -17.56
C ASN A 774 -9.16 -22.53 -16.64
N ASN A 775 -7.93 -22.60 -17.16
CA ASN A 775 -6.72 -22.42 -16.34
C ASN A 775 -6.38 -20.92 -16.15
N MET A 776 -7.09 -20.28 -15.22
CA MET A 776 -6.98 -18.86 -14.84
C MET A 776 -5.63 -18.45 -14.19
N ASN A 777 -4.66 -19.37 -14.02
CA ASN A 777 -3.40 -19.11 -13.32
C ASN A 777 -2.23 -18.71 -14.23
N SER A 778 -2.38 -18.74 -15.56
CA SER A 778 -1.33 -18.24 -16.45
C SER A 778 -1.43 -16.72 -16.59
N LYS A 779 -0.65 -16.00 -15.77
CA LYS A 779 -0.55 -14.52 -15.79
C LYS A 779 -0.06 -13.93 -17.12
N PHE A 780 0.28 -14.76 -18.10
CA PHE A 780 0.77 -14.37 -19.41
C PHE A 780 0.25 -15.38 -20.45
N ASN A 781 -0.89 -15.05 -21.05
CA ASN A 781 -1.47 -15.83 -22.15
C ASN A 781 -1.05 -15.22 -23.49
N PRO A 782 -0.41 -15.98 -24.41
CA PRO A 782 -0.07 -15.50 -25.75
C PRO A 782 -1.22 -14.85 -26.53
N ILE A 783 -2.45 -15.36 -26.33
CA ILE A 783 -3.68 -14.79 -26.91
C ILE A 783 -3.90 -13.33 -26.51
N THR A 784 -3.38 -12.89 -25.35
CA THR A 784 -3.47 -11.50 -24.91
C THR A 784 -2.84 -10.54 -25.92
N PHE A 785 -1.75 -10.94 -26.59
CA PHE A 785 -1.10 -10.11 -27.60
C PHE A 785 -1.93 -10.04 -28.89
N ASP A 786 -2.47 -11.17 -29.35
CA ASP A 786 -3.31 -11.18 -30.55
C ASP A 786 -4.58 -10.36 -30.33
N ILE A 787 -5.24 -10.53 -29.18
CA ILE A 787 -6.42 -9.74 -28.78
C ILE A 787 -6.06 -8.26 -28.66
N ALA A 788 -4.94 -7.90 -28.04
CA ALA A 788 -4.49 -6.51 -27.97
C ALA A 788 -4.32 -5.92 -29.38
N GLY A 789 -3.64 -6.65 -30.27
CA GLY A 789 -3.46 -6.26 -31.66
C GLY A 789 -4.77 -6.03 -32.39
N ASP A 790 -5.74 -6.95 -32.24
CA ASP A 790 -7.08 -6.87 -32.88
C ASP A 790 -7.94 -5.73 -32.33
N LEU A 791 -7.72 -5.35 -31.07
CA LEU A 791 -8.33 -4.18 -30.45
C LEU A 791 -7.62 -2.86 -30.82
N GLY A 792 -6.56 -2.90 -31.62
CA GLY A 792 -5.75 -1.72 -31.97
C GLY A 792 -4.95 -1.17 -30.77
N MET A 793 -4.67 -2.01 -29.78
CA MET A 793 -3.84 -1.67 -28.62
C MET A 793 -2.37 -1.98 -28.89
N TYR A 794 -1.51 -1.07 -28.43
CA TYR A 794 -0.06 -1.20 -28.46
C TYR A 794 0.44 -1.45 -27.04
N PHE A 795 1.65 -1.98 -26.90
CA PHE A 795 2.23 -2.18 -25.59
C PHE A 795 3.72 -1.91 -25.54
N MET A 796 4.21 -1.66 -24.33
CA MET A 796 5.63 -1.71 -24.01
C MET A 796 5.94 -2.93 -23.13
N ALA A 797 7.16 -3.46 -23.27
CA ALA A 797 7.63 -4.55 -22.41
C ALA A 797 8.61 -4.05 -21.36
N ARG A 798 8.30 -4.32 -20.09
CA ARG A 798 9.09 -3.97 -18.90
C ARG A 798 10.09 -5.07 -18.55
N GLN A 799 11.36 -4.67 -18.34
CA GLN A 799 12.46 -5.43 -17.73
C GLN A 799 12.89 -6.75 -18.41
N PHE A 800 13.73 -6.63 -19.45
CA PHE A 800 14.67 -7.68 -19.91
C PHE A 800 16.06 -7.53 -19.28
N SER A 801 16.14 -7.20 -17.99
CA SER A 801 17.43 -6.99 -17.30
C SER A 801 18.32 -8.24 -17.27
N SER A 802 17.75 -9.43 -17.56
CA SER A 802 18.50 -10.68 -17.64
C SER A 802 19.31 -10.85 -18.93
N PHE A 803 19.07 -10.08 -20.01
CA PHE A 803 19.88 -10.25 -21.23
C PHE A 803 21.33 -9.77 -21.05
N SER A 804 21.59 -8.80 -20.18
CA SER A 804 22.95 -8.37 -19.79
C SER A 804 23.60 -9.30 -18.78
N TYR A 805 22.82 -10.07 -18.00
CA TYR A 805 23.35 -11.07 -17.05
C TYR A 805 23.56 -12.45 -17.69
N VAL A 806 22.97 -12.70 -18.87
CA VAL A 806 23.17 -13.94 -19.64
C VAL A 806 24.49 -13.92 -20.43
N GLN A 807 25.20 -12.78 -20.49
CA GLN A 807 26.53 -12.69 -21.10
C GLN A 807 27.69 -12.52 -20.10
N GLU A 808 27.43 -12.37 -18.79
CA GLU A 808 28.48 -12.54 -17.78
C GLU A 808 28.74 -14.03 -17.56
N GLN A 809 29.87 -14.46 -18.11
CA GLN A 809 30.43 -15.80 -18.00
C GLN A 809 30.67 -16.21 -16.53
N ASN A 810 30.56 -17.52 -16.27
CA ASN A 810 31.19 -18.26 -15.17
C ASN A 810 30.53 -18.24 -13.77
N GLN A 811 29.25 -18.59 -13.68
CA GLN A 811 28.71 -19.26 -12.49
C GLN A 811 28.25 -20.68 -12.87
N PRO A 812 28.93 -21.76 -12.41
CA PRO A 812 28.46 -23.12 -12.58
C PRO A 812 27.31 -23.36 -11.59
N GLY A 813 26.10 -22.89 -11.93
CA GLY A 813 24.98 -22.98 -11.02
C GLY A 813 23.71 -22.31 -11.50
N GLY A 814 22.95 -23.03 -12.32
CA GLY A 814 21.49 -22.98 -12.23
C GLY A 814 20.77 -22.11 -13.26
N TYR A 815 20.48 -22.68 -14.43
CA TYR A 815 19.14 -22.66 -15.04
C TYR A 815 19.00 -23.94 -15.89
N ALA A 816 17.87 -24.64 -15.79
CA ALA A 816 17.63 -25.89 -16.50
C ALA A 816 17.38 -25.64 -18.00
N LYS A 817 17.82 -26.56 -18.87
CA LYS A 817 17.68 -26.46 -20.35
C LYS A 817 16.24 -26.18 -20.83
N ASP A 818 15.22 -26.59 -20.07
CA ASP A 818 13.80 -26.45 -20.46
C ASP A 818 13.24 -25.02 -20.25
N GLU A 819 13.77 -24.23 -19.32
CA GLU A 819 13.37 -22.82 -19.16
C GLU A 819 13.78 -21.95 -20.36
N ALA A 820 14.85 -22.34 -21.07
CA ALA A 820 15.33 -21.62 -22.23
C ALA A 820 14.40 -21.76 -23.45
N ALA A 821 13.76 -22.92 -23.63
CA ALA A 821 12.81 -23.19 -24.71
C ALA A 821 11.49 -22.43 -24.52
N ASN A 822 10.92 -22.47 -23.30
CA ASN A 822 9.69 -21.73 -22.95
C ASN A 822 9.89 -20.21 -23.04
N ARG A 823 11.06 -19.70 -22.60
CA ARG A 823 11.42 -18.29 -22.81
C ARG A 823 11.56 -17.97 -24.30
N LYS A 824 12.16 -18.83 -25.11
CA LYS A 824 12.30 -18.61 -26.57
C LYS A 824 10.95 -18.54 -27.30
N ALA A 825 10.00 -19.43 -26.98
CA ALA A 825 8.66 -19.40 -27.56
C ALA A 825 7.89 -18.11 -27.19
N TRP A 826 7.96 -17.69 -25.94
CA TRP A 826 7.36 -16.44 -25.47
C TRP A 826 8.02 -15.20 -26.10
N LEU A 827 9.36 -15.18 -26.18
CA LEU A 827 10.13 -14.12 -26.82
C LEU A 827 9.79 -13.97 -28.30
N LEU A 828 9.42 -15.06 -28.98
CA LEU A 828 8.97 -15.05 -30.38
C LEU A 828 7.53 -14.52 -30.49
N GLN A 829 6.62 -14.91 -29.59
CA GLN A 829 5.24 -14.42 -29.58
C GLN A 829 5.11 -12.95 -29.18
N ALA A 830 6.05 -12.41 -28.38
CA ALA A 830 6.09 -10.99 -28.03
C ALA A 830 6.65 -10.10 -29.17
N LYS A 831 7.23 -10.67 -30.24
CA LYS A 831 7.68 -9.91 -31.44
C LYS A 831 6.53 -9.49 -32.34
N GLN A 832 5.44 -9.03 -31.74
CA GLN A 832 4.29 -8.55 -32.50
C GLN A 832 4.59 -7.21 -33.17
N PRO A 833 3.93 -6.90 -34.29
CA PRO A 833 3.99 -5.57 -34.90
C PRO A 833 3.68 -4.44 -33.91
N HIS A 834 2.67 -4.64 -33.06
CA HIS A 834 2.15 -3.65 -32.11
C HIS A 834 2.91 -3.59 -30.76
N LEU A 835 4.05 -4.27 -30.64
CA LEU A 835 5.05 -3.96 -29.61
C LEU A 835 5.72 -2.63 -29.97
N ALA A 836 5.45 -1.58 -29.19
CA ALA A 836 5.95 -0.24 -29.48
C ALA A 836 7.44 -0.08 -29.16
N TYR A 837 7.84 -0.41 -27.92
CA TYR A 837 9.23 -0.26 -27.44
C TYR A 837 9.50 -1.06 -26.17
N LEU A 838 10.76 -1.05 -25.72
CA LEU A 838 11.27 -1.88 -24.62
C LEU A 838 11.95 -1.06 -23.54
N ILE A 839 11.62 -1.30 -22.27
CA ILE A 839 12.35 -0.71 -21.14
C ILE A 839 13.71 -1.39 -20.98
N THR A 840 14.77 -0.59 -20.84
CA THR A 840 16.13 -1.12 -20.83
C THR A 840 16.69 -1.52 -19.46
N HIS A 841 16.30 -0.86 -18.38
CA HIS A 841 16.84 -1.13 -17.05
C HIS A 841 15.72 -1.09 -15.98
N LYS A 842 16.06 -1.36 -14.71
CA LYS A 842 15.14 -1.14 -13.58
C LYS A 842 15.01 0.36 -13.26
N GLU A 843 14.09 0.75 -12.37
CA GLU A 843 13.79 2.16 -12.00
C GLU A 843 15.00 3.04 -11.64
N SER A 844 16.13 2.42 -11.29
CA SER A 844 17.43 3.04 -11.12
C SER A 844 18.53 2.06 -11.59
N PHE A 845 19.76 2.54 -11.71
CA PHE A 845 20.91 1.64 -11.73
C PHE A 845 20.98 0.87 -10.40
N VAL A 846 21.43 -0.39 -10.44
CA VAL A 846 21.68 -1.18 -9.23
C VAL A 846 22.95 -0.62 -8.60
N LEU A 847 22.79 0.32 -7.67
CA LEU A 847 23.90 0.92 -6.96
C LEU A 847 24.44 -0.11 -5.97
N GLU A 848 25.63 -0.65 -6.23
CA GLU A 848 26.43 -1.17 -5.14
C GLU A 848 26.70 0.01 -4.20
N ARG A 849 26.08 0.03 -3.02
CA ARG A 849 26.29 1.11 -2.05
C ARG A 849 27.16 0.57 -0.93
N ASN A 850 28.27 1.25 -0.69
CA ASN A 850 29.20 0.91 0.40
C ASN A 850 29.66 -0.55 0.39
N THR A 851 29.89 -1.12 -0.80
CA THR A 851 30.38 -2.50 -0.96
C THR A 851 31.89 -2.52 -1.08
N ALA A 852 32.53 -3.61 -0.64
CA ALA A 852 33.96 -3.82 -0.83
C ALA A 852 34.36 -3.88 -2.32
N ARG A 853 33.47 -4.41 -3.18
CA ARG A 853 33.69 -4.49 -4.63
C ARG A 853 33.75 -3.10 -5.26
N LEU A 854 32.82 -2.22 -4.91
CA LEU A 854 32.82 -0.83 -5.34
C LEU A 854 34.07 -0.10 -4.85
N GLU A 855 34.44 -0.26 -3.58
CA GLU A 855 35.67 0.35 -3.05
C GLU A 855 36.90 -0.08 -3.83
N LYS A 856 37.05 -1.38 -4.11
CA LYS A 856 38.15 -1.90 -4.91
C LYS A 856 38.21 -1.24 -6.29
N ASN A 857 37.11 -1.23 -7.02
CA ASN A 857 37.07 -0.71 -8.38
C ASN A 857 37.33 0.81 -8.42
N VAL A 858 36.79 1.55 -7.45
CA VAL A 858 37.04 3.00 -7.34
C VAL A 858 38.50 3.28 -7.00
N ARG A 859 39.13 2.50 -6.12
CA ARG A 859 40.57 2.66 -5.82
C ARG A 859 41.44 2.48 -7.07
N GLU A 860 41.11 1.51 -7.92
CA GLU A 860 41.77 1.30 -9.20
C GLU A 860 41.55 2.48 -10.17
N HIS A 861 40.31 2.99 -10.25
CA HIS A 861 39.99 4.20 -11.01
C HIS A 861 40.80 5.41 -10.54
N LEU A 862 40.83 5.67 -9.23
CA LEU A 862 41.59 6.80 -8.65
C LEU A 862 43.09 6.68 -8.95
N ARG A 863 43.67 5.48 -8.83
CA ARG A 863 45.07 5.22 -9.22
C ARG A 863 45.32 5.56 -10.68
N LYS A 864 44.43 5.12 -11.57
CA LYS A 864 44.55 5.37 -13.02
C LYS A 864 44.38 6.84 -13.38
N THR A 865 43.43 7.54 -12.74
CA THR A 865 43.08 8.92 -13.05
C THR A 865 44.15 9.91 -12.56
N PHE A 866 44.67 9.72 -11.35
CA PHE A 866 45.59 10.69 -10.72
C PHE A 866 47.06 10.27 -10.74
N GLY A 867 47.34 8.97 -10.91
CA GLY A 867 48.69 8.40 -10.88
C GLY A 867 49.27 8.28 -9.47
N THR A 868 49.32 9.39 -8.70
CA THR A 868 49.84 9.42 -7.32
C THR A 868 48.82 9.96 -6.32
N VAL A 869 48.95 9.55 -5.05
CA VAL A 869 48.03 9.96 -3.97
C VAL A 869 48.13 11.46 -3.71
N GLU A 870 49.32 12.05 -3.90
CA GLU A 870 49.55 13.50 -3.73
C GLU A 870 48.80 14.30 -4.79
N LYS A 871 48.82 13.85 -6.05
CA LYS A 871 48.05 14.49 -7.13
C LYS A 871 46.55 14.40 -6.89
N MET A 872 46.08 13.24 -6.43
CA MET A 872 44.68 13.04 -6.05
C MET A 872 44.26 13.93 -4.88
N ASN A 873 45.05 13.94 -3.79
CA ASN A 873 44.84 14.77 -2.61
C ASN A 873 44.77 16.25 -2.99
N ALA A 874 45.74 16.72 -3.78
CA ALA A 874 45.78 18.08 -4.28
C ALA A 874 44.58 18.41 -5.17
N ALA A 875 44.14 17.50 -6.05
CA ALA A 875 43.00 17.72 -6.95
C ALA A 875 41.66 17.75 -6.22
N LEU A 876 41.41 16.77 -5.34
CA LEU A 876 40.10 16.53 -4.73
C LEU A 876 39.92 17.22 -3.37
N GLY A 877 40.97 17.85 -2.82
CA GLY A 877 40.92 18.48 -1.50
C GLY A 877 40.78 17.46 -0.37
N ILE A 878 41.48 16.34 -0.49
CA ILE A 878 41.46 15.23 0.48
C ILE A 878 42.87 14.97 1.02
N ASN A 879 42.98 14.19 2.11
CA ASN A 879 44.26 13.92 2.78
C ASN A 879 44.44 12.43 3.09
N TYR A 880 44.41 11.60 2.05
CA TYR A 880 44.68 10.16 2.20
C TYR A 880 46.19 9.88 2.15
N LYS A 881 46.64 8.91 2.95
CA LYS A 881 48.02 8.40 2.93
C LYS A 881 48.23 7.44 1.76
N SER A 882 47.18 6.72 1.37
CA SER A 882 47.20 5.79 0.24
C SER A 882 45.87 5.77 -0.50
N PHE A 883 45.84 5.24 -1.71
CA PHE A 883 44.58 4.99 -2.40
C PHE A 883 43.66 4.03 -1.62
N ASP A 884 44.22 3.11 -0.82
CA ASP A 884 43.44 2.13 -0.07
C ASP A 884 42.66 2.73 1.11
N ASP A 885 42.97 3.97 1.48
CA ASP A 885 42.26 4.73 2.50
C ASP A 885 40.86 5.14 2.04
N PHE A 886 40.59 5.16 0.73
CA PHE A 886 39.26 5.46 0.20
C PHE A 886 38.21 4.50 0.78
N LYS A 887 37.16 5.08 1.37
CA LYS A 887 35.92 4.38 1.73
C LYS A 887 34.75 4.94 0.94
N ALA A 888 33.84 4.07 0.53
CA ALA A 888 32.66 4.49 -0.22
C ALA A 888 31.78 5.50 0.56
N SER A 889 31.80 5.46 1.89
CA SER A 889 31.13 6.42 2.75
C SER A 889 31.73 7.83 2.72
N ASP A 890 32.99 8.00 2.30
CA ASP A 890 33.68 9.30 2.28
C ASP A 890 33.16 10.25 1.20
N ARG A 891 32.38 9.75 0.24
CA ARG A 891 31.65 10.57 -0.75
C ARG A 891 30.73 11.60 -0.09
N SER A 892 30.23 11.31 1.11
CA SER A 892 29.40 12.25 1.87
C SER A 892 30.22 13.40 2.49
N LYS A 893 31.54 13.22 2.65
CA LYS A 893 32.45 14.18 3.28
C LYS A 893 33.09 15.12 2.27
N TYR A 894 33.43 14.61 1.09
CA TYR A 894 34.23 15.33 0.10
C TYR A 894 33.48 15.49 -1.23
N PRO A 895 32.95 16.71 -1.55
CA PRO A 895 32.15 16.93 -2.74
C PRO A 895 32.86 16.59 -4.06
N SER A 896 34.16 16.87 -4.15
CA SER A 896 34.95 16.64 -5.38
C SER A 896 35.24 15.15 -5.58
N LEU A 897 35.49 14.41 -4.49
CA LEU A 897 35.57 12.94 -4.52
C LEU A 897 34.23 12.33 -4.93
N LYS A 898 33.11 12.85 -4.41
CA LYS A 898 31.77 12.39 -4.80
C LYS A 898 31.52 12.53 -6.30
N TYR A 899 31.90 13.66 -6.89
CA TYR A 899 31.80 13.86 -8.34
C TYR A 899 32.70 12.90 -9.13
N GLU A 900 33.93 12.69 -8.68
CA GLU A 900 34.84 11.75 -9.35
C GLU A 900 34.34 10.31 -9.31
N VAL A 901 33.76 9.89 -8.17
CA VAL A 901 33.15 8.57 -8.06
C VAL A 901 31.88 8.45 -8.90
N PHE A 902 31.07 9.51 -8.97
CA PHE A 902 29.93 9.57 -9.89
C PHE A 902 30.36 9.35 -11.34
N ARG A 903 31.45 10.00 -11.80
CA ARG A 903 31.97 9.83 -13.16
C ARG A 903 32.34 8.38 -13.45
N PHE A 904 33.02 7.73 -12.50
CA PHE A 904 33.34 6.31 -12.59
C PHE A 904 32.08 5.43 -12.67
N GLU A 905 31.14 5.59 -11.72
CA GLU A 905 29.92 4.78 -11.67
C GLU A 905 29.05 4.98 -12.91
N ARG A 906 28.95 6.22 -13.40
CA ARG A 906 28.33 6.53 -14.68
C ARG A 906 28.99 5.74 -15.80
N ASP A 907 30.29 5.87 -16.01
CA ASP A 907 30.94 5.23 -17.15
C ASP A 907 30.78 3.69 -17.14
N GLU A 908 30.84 3.05 -15.97
CA GLU A 908 30.60 1.61 -15.82
C GLU A 908 29.14 1.22 -16.07
N ASN A 909 28.18 1.93 -15.47
CA ASN A 909 26.75 1.68 -15.68
C ASN A 909 26.37 1.82 -17.16
N PHE A 910 26.90 2.84 -17.81
CA PHE A 910 26.60 3.16 -19.21
C PHE A 910 27.24 2.19 -20.20
N LYS A 911 28.42 1.62 -19.86
CA LYS A 911 29.02 0.52 -20.63
C LYS A 911 28.09 -0.70 -20.68
N VAL A 912 27.54 -1.11 -19.54
CA VAL A 912 26.59 -2.23 -19.44
C VAL A 912 25.28 -1.91 -20.16
N LEU A 913 24.76 -0.69 -19.96
CA LEU A 913 23.54 -0.21 -20.62
C LEU A 913 23.65 -0.26 -22.15
N ARG A 914 24.74 0.27 -22.71
CA ARG A 914 24.98 0.32 -24.15
C ARG A 914 25.04 -1.07 -24.76
N ALA A 915 25.76 -2.00 -24.10
CA ALA A 915 25.81 -3.40 -24.53
C ALA A 915 24.42 -4.07 -24.50
N GLY A 916 23.67 -3.87 -23.42
CA GLY A 916 22.29 -4.37 -23.27
C GLY A 916 21.33 -3.81 -24.33
N ASN A 917 21.40 -2.50 -24.61
CA ASN A 917 20.60 -1.85 -25.65
C ASN A 917 20.93 -2.39 -27.04
N LYS A 918 22.21 -2.56 -27.36
CA LYS A 918 22.65 -3.16 -28.63
C LYS A 918 22.07 -4.57 -28.82
N ALA A 919 22.16 -5.42 -27.79
CA ALA A 919 21.62 -6.77 -27.83
C ALA A 919 20.09 -6.78 -28.01
N LYS A 920 19.36 -5.93 -27.28
CA LYS A 920 17.90 -5.83 -27.39
C LYS A 920 17.46 -5.34 -28.76
N ARG A 921 18.07 -4.29 -29.30
CA ARG A 921 17.79 -3.80 -30.65
C ARG A 921 18.05 -4.88 -31.70
N ALA A 922 19.16 -5.62 -31.57
CA ALA A 922 19.49 -6.70 -32.49
C ALA A 922 18.44 -7.83 -32.48
N PHE A 923 17.98 -8.23 -31.30
CA PHE A 923 17.03 -9.33 -31.14
C PHE A 923 15.58 -8.95 -31.47
N TRP A 924 15.09 -7.83 -30.94
CA TRP A 924 13.69 -7.43 -31.02
C TRP A 924 13.36 -6.59 -32.24
N LYS A 925 14.35 -5.90 -32.83
CA LYS A 925 14.13 -4.92 -33.88
C LYS A 925 13.09 -3.86 -33.46
N ARG A 926 13.18 -3.44 -32.19
CA ARG A 926 12.32 -2.43 -31.56
C ARG A 926 13.15 -1.38 -30.82
N PRO A 927 12.63 -0.13 -30.71
CA PRO A 927 13.27 0.91 -29.93
C PRO A 927 13.41 0.55 -28.45
N THR A 928 14.43 1.10 -27.80
CA THR A 928 14.62 1.04 -26.35
C THR A 928 14.33 2.37 -25.67
N THR A 929 13.82 2.29 -24.44
CA THR A 929 13.52 3.44 -23.57
C THR A 929 14.08 3.23 -22.17
N SER A 930 14.38 4.32 -21.47
CA SER A 930 14.77 4.33 -20.05
C SER A 930 13.55 4.36 -19.14
N HIS A 931 13.71 3.96 -17.88
CA HIS A 931 12.68 4.04 -16.85
C HIS A 931 13.32 4.52 -15.57
N PHE A 932 13.57 5.83 -15.45
CA PHE A 932 14.29 6.44 -14.33
C PHE A 932 13.39 7.44 -13.62
N SER A 933 13.31 7.38 -12.28
CA SER A 933 12.46 8.31 -11.52
C SER A 933 12.99 9.74 -11.57
N THR A 934 12.11 10.69 -11.84
CA THR A 934 12.38 12.14 -11.67
C THR A 934 12.84 12.51 -10.27
N SER A 935 12.58 11.67 -9.26
CA SER A 935 13.07 11.88 -7.89
C SER A 935 14.61 11.95 -7.83
N HIS A 936 15.32 11.20 -8.68
CA HIS A 936 16.78 11.24 -8.80
C HIS A 936 17.34 12.60 -9.24
N TRP A 937 16.50 13.42 -9.87
CA TRP A 937 16.86 14.76 -10.29
C TRP A 937 16.44 15.84 -9.29
N THR A 938 15.32 15.63 -8.60
CA THR A 938 14.61 16.68 -7.86
C THR A 938 14.74 16.60 -6.34
N ALA A 939 14.79 15.38 -5.80
CA ALA A 939 14.67 15.11 -4.37
C ALA A 939 15.84 14.29 -3.81
N TRP A 940 16.38 13.40 -4.63
CA TRP A 940 17.55 12.59 -4.29
C TRP A 940 18.81 13.20 -4.89
N ASP A 941 19.94 12.68 -4.43
CA ASP A 941 21.24 13.20 -4.77
C ASP A 941 21.69 12.66 -6.14
N THR A 942 21.53 13.49 -7.18
CA THR A 942 21.81 13.16 -8.59
C THR A 942 23.18 12.52 -8.79
N LEU A 943 24.21 13.02 -8.10
CA LEU A 943 25.57 12.48 -8.20
C LEU A 943 25.70 11.14 -7.45
N GLN A 944 25.09 11.01 -6.27
CA GLN A 944 25.15 9.77 -5.50
C GLN A 944 24.35 8.63 -6.17
N ASP A 945 23.31 8.98 -6.90
CA ASP A 945 22.43 8.03 -7.56
C ASP A 945 22.86 7.66 -8.99
N SER A 946 24.01 8.17 -9.46
CA SER A 946 24.50 7.96 -10.83
C SER A 946 23.48 8.40 -11.91
N ALA A 947 22.75 9.48 -11.65
CA ALA A 947 21.63 9.92 -12.47
C ALA A 947 22.02 10.94 -13.55
N ASP A 948 22.85 10.53 -14.52
CA ASP A 948 23.17 11.34 -15.70
C ASP A 948 22.08 11.20 -16.77
N PHE A 949 21.07 12.08 -16.73
CA PHE A 949 19.94 12.04 -17.65
C PHE A 949 20.32 12.35 -19.11
N GLU A 950 21.32 13.21 -19.36
CA GLU A 950 21.79 13.46 -20.73
C GLU A 950 22.38 12.18 -21.32
N ALA A 951 23.31 11.54 -20.61
CA ALA A 951 23.90 10.28 -21.06
C ALA A 951 22.82 9.20 -21.24
N LEU A 952 21.85 9.12 -20.31
CA LEU A 952 20.77 8.13 -20.36
C LEU A 952 19.92 8.25 -21.62
N TYR A 953 19.54 9.47 -21.94
CA TYR A 953 18.71 9.79 -23.10
C TYR A 953 19.48 9.70 -24.41
N GLU A 954 20.80 9.84 -24.39
CA GLU A 954 21.63 9.58 -25.56
C GLU A 954 21.63 8.09 -25.95
N GLU A 955 21.75 7.18 -24.97
CA GLU A 955 21.82 5.73 -25.20
C GLU A 955 20.50 5.07 -25.60
N CYS A 956 19.37 5.70 -25.27
CA CYS A 956 18.03 5.22 -25.56
C CYS A 956 17.48 5.81 -26.85
N ASP A 957 16.67 5.05 -27.59
CA ASP A 957 15.99 5.56 -28.79
C ASP A 957 14.83 6.50 -28.40
N ILE A 958 14.26 6.29 -27.21
CA ILE A 958 13.16 7.07 -26.63
C ILE A 958 13.53 7.48 -25.21
N PRO A 959 13.86 8.77 -24.94
CA PRO A 959 13.96 9.29 -23.58
C PRO A 959 12.75 8.94 -22.73
N GLY A 960 12.98 8.11 -21.71
CA GLY A 960 11.93 7.56 -20.88
C GLY A 960 12.13 7.82 -19.39
N TYR A 961 11.05 8.03 -18.67
CA TYR A 961 11.07 8.44 -17.26
C TYR A 961 9.84 7.98 -16.49
N ASP A 962 9.94 8.08 -15.17
CA ASP A 962 8.85 7.92 -14.21
C ASP A 962 8.63 9.27 -13.52
N ALA A 963 7.45 9.85 -13.72
CA ALA A 963 7.10 11.18 -13.22
C ALA A 963 5.58 11.40 -13.25
N GLY A 964 5.10 12.44 -12.59
CA GLY A 964 3.74 12.90 -12.85
C GLY A 964 3.47 14.27 -12.27
N VAL A 965 2.54 15.01 -12.90
CA VAL A 965 1.95 16.22 -12.34
C VAL A 965 1.12 15.79 -11.14
N ARG A 966 1.34 16.39 -9.97
CA ARG A 966 0.61 16.06 -8.73
C ARG A 966 -0.21 17.26 -8.26
N LEU A 967 -1.24 17.03 -7.46
CA LEU A 967 -2.06 18.10 -6.86
C LEU A 967 -1.28 18.96 -5.85
N GLU A 968 -0.21 18.43 -5.28
CA GLU A 968 0.53 19.07 -4.20
C GLU A 968 1.52 20.10 -4.78
N SER A 969 1.19 21.39 -4.73
CA SER A 969 2.12 22.50 -4.99
C SER A 969 1.90 23.63 -3.97
N GLN A 970 2.98 24.34 -3.64
CA GLN A 970 2.93 25.49 -2.71
C GLN A 970 2.58 26.80 -3.42
N ARG A 971 2.73 26.85 -4.75
CA ARG A 971 2.62 28.09 -5.54
C ARG A 971 1.59 28.00 -6.65
N TYR A 972 1.37 26.82 -7.23
CA TYR A 972 0.47 26.61 -8.36
C TYR A 972 -0.65 25.62 -8.01
N ALA A 973 -1.63 25.50 -8.89
CA ALA A 973 -2.73 24.53 -8.74
C ALA A 973 -2.27 23.05 -8.80
N ALA A 974 -1.06 22.79 -9.33
CA ALA A 974 -0.46 21.48 -9.42
C ALA A 974 1.08 21.60 -9.42
N SER A 975 1.81 20.57 -9.01
CA SER A 975 3.27 20.49 -9.18
C SER A 975 3.59 19.94 -10.56
N TRP A 976 3.92 20.84 -11.47
CA TRP A 976 4.23 20.57 -12.87
C TRP A 976 5.73 20.72 -13.19
N GLU A 977 6.46 21.42 -12.34
CA GLU A 977 7.76 22.01 -12.64
C GLU A 977 8.79 20.95 -12.99
N ALA A 978 8.95 19.94 -12.13
CA ALA A 978 9.89 18.85 -12.32
C ALA A 978 9.67 18.08 -13.63
N MET A 979 8.40 17.84 -13.95
CA MET A 979 8.01 16.99 -15.07
C MET A 979 8.16 17.72 -16.40
N PHE A 980 7.68 18.96 -16.50
CA PHE A 980 7.82 19.74 -17.73
C PHE A 980 9.27 20.14 -17.95
N MET A 981 10.02 20.42 -16.88
CA MET A 981 11.46 20.68 -16.97
C MET A 981 12.22 19.48 -17.56
N LEU A 982 11.83 18.25 -17.23
CA LEU A 982 12.40 17.04 -17.85
C LEU A 982 12.05 16.90 -19.32
N CYS A 983 10.80 17.21 -19.67
CA CYS A 983 10.37 17.20 -21.05
C CYS A 983 11.16 18.22 -21.88
N ASP A 984 11.28 19.45 -21.39
CA ASP A 984 12.00 20.52 -22.06
C ASP A 984 13.51 20.29 -22.08
N PHE A 985 14.10 19.72 -21.02
CA PHE A 985 15.49 19.29 -21.00
C PHE A 985 15.77 18.22 -22.06
N SER A 986 14.96 17.16 -22.09
CA SER A 986 15.13 16.07 -23.06
C SER A 986 15.02 16.58 -24.50
N ARG A 987 14.00 17.38 -24.79
CA ARG A 987 13.77 17.93 -26.13
C ARG A 987 14.81 18.94 -26.56
N SER A 988 15.41 19.67 -25.63
CA SER A 988 16.50 20.59 -25.95
C SER A 988 17.74 19.83 -26.42
N LEU A 989 18.01 18.66 -25.85
CA LEU A 989 19.22 17.88 -26.15
C LEU A 989 19.02 16.82 -27.24
N PHE A 990 17.78 16.35 -27.43
CA PHE A 990 17.42 15.27 -28.35
C PHE A 990 16.10 15.57 -29.08
N PRO A 991 16.00 16.67 -29.86
CA PRO A 991 14.75 17.09 -30.50
C PRO A 991 14.19 16.07 -31.51
N ASP A 992 15.04 15.21 -32.06
CA ASP A 992 14.65 14.16 -33.02
C ASP A 992 14.18 12.86 -32.37
N LYS A 993 14.14 12.79 -31.03
CA LYS A 993 13.65 11.62 -30.29
C LYS A 993 12.27 11.87 -29.66
N PRO A 994 11.36 10.89 -29.72
CA PRO A 994 10.09 10.94 -29.01
C PRO A 994 10.29 10.69 -27.52
N MET A 995 9.29 10.99 -26.70
CA MET A 995 9.40 10.81 -25.25
C MET A 995 8.33 9.85 -24.69
N ALA A 996 8.69 9.13 -23.63
CA ALA A 996 7.78 8.21 -22.95
C ALA A 996 7.78 8.37 -21.43
N ASN A 997 6.60 8.54 -20.83
CA ASN A 997 6.41 8.44 -19.39
C ASN A 997 5.98 7.01 -19.03
N ASN A 998 6.96 6.19 -18.69
CA ASN A 998 6.79 4.76 -18.52
C ASN A 998 6.12 4.39 -17.18
N GLU A 999 5.82 5.37 -16.32
CA GLU A 999 4.97 5.22 -15.14
C GLU A 999 4.52 6.59 -14.64
N THR A 1000 3.31 7.00 -15.03
CA THR A 1000 2.76 8.32 -14.71
C THR A 1000 2.13 8.34 -13.32
N HIS A 1001 2.70 9.12 -12.41
CA HIS A 1001 2.24 9.26 -11.01
C HIS A 1001 1.42 10.53 -10.77
N ASN A 1002 0.12 10.49 -11.05
CA ASN A 1002 -0.79 11.62 -10.78
C ASN A 1002 -1.39 11.62 -9.36
N PHE A 1003 -1.27 10.50 -8.64
CA PHE A 1003 -1.88 10.31 -7.33
C PHE A 1003 -0.80 9.98 -6.29
N PRO A 1004 -0.88 10.55 -5.08
CA PRO A 1004 -0.16 10.01 -3.94
C PRO A 1004 -0.57 8.56 -3.67
N ILE A 1005 0.36 7.77 -3.16
CA ILE A 1005 0.04 6.44 -2.63
C ILE A 1005 -1.01 6.62 -1.52
N ASN A 1006 -2.09 5.85 -1.57
CA ASN A 1006 -3.21 5.89 -0.60
C ASN A 1006 -4.09 7.15 -0.65
N CYS A 1007 -4.12 7.87 -1.78
CA CYS A 1007 -4.96 9.06 -1.92
C CYS A 1007 -6.46 8.74 -1.73
N ALA A 1008 -7.01 9.06 -0.56
CA ALA A 1008 -8.44 8.97 -0.26
C ALA A 1008 -9.23 10.24 -0.65
N SER A 1009 -8.52 11.33 -0.94
CA SER A 1009 -9.10 12.61 -1.34
C SER A 1009 -9.78 12.53 -2.71
N ASP A 1010 -10.76 13.41 -2.90
CA ASP A 1010 -11.35 13.64 -4.21
C ASP A 1010 -10.33 14.33 -5.12
N VAL A 1011 -10.25 13.85 -6.36
CA VAL A 1011 -9.38 14.40 -7.40
C VAL A 1011 -10.26 14.76 -8.59
N SER A 1012 -10.12 16.00 -9.08
CA SER A 1012 -10.89 16.47 -10.24
C SER A 1012 -10.46 15.74 -11.51
N GLY A 1013 -11.43 15.46 -12.39
CA GLY A 1013 -11.15 14.99 -13.75
C GLY A 1013 -10.34 16.01 -14.55
N ASP A 1014 -10.59 17.31 -14.34
CA ASP A 1014 -9.90 18.38 -15.09
C ASP A 1014 -8.41 18.40 -14.80
N PHE A 1015 -8.02 18.11 -13.55
CA PHE A 1015 -6.61 17.94 -13.18
C PHE A 1015 -5.97 16.78 -13.96
N ILE A 1016 -6.65 15.63 -14.06
CA ILE A 1016 -6.13 14.48 -14.80
C ILE A 1016 -6.04 14.78 -16.29
N TYR A 1017 -7.07 15.41 -16.87
CA TYR A 1017 -7.04 15.84 -18.27
C TYR A 1017 -5.85 16.78 -18.53
N ASN A 1018 -5.68 17.82 -17.70
CA ASN A 1018 -4.60 18.78 -17.81
C ASN A 1018 -3.22 18.13 -17.67
N ALA A 1019 -3.05 17.23 -16.69
CA ALA A 1019 -1.80 16.52 -16.47
C ALA A 1019 -1.37 15.69 -17.70
N GLN A 1020 -2.34 15.06 -18.40
CA GLN A 1020 -2.06 14.24 -19.57
C GLN A 1020 -1.79 15.08 -20.83
N ILE A 1021 -2.64 16.07 -21.11
CA ILE A 1021 -2.50 16.91 -22.31
C ILE A 1021 -1.26 17.81 -22.23
N SER A 1022 -1.00 18.43 -21.08
CA SER A 1022 0.15 19.34 -20.94
C SER A 1022 1.47 18.60 -21.18
N GLU A 1023 1.59 17.36 -20.70
CA GLU A 1023 2.78 16.55 -20.96
C GLU A 1023 2.95 16.23 -22.46
N MET A 1024 1.85 15.99 -23.19
CA MET A 1024 1.89 15.76 -24.64
C MET A 1024 2.32 17.02 -25.40
N LEU A 1025 1.88 18.21 -24.98
CA LEU A 1025 2.34 19.50 -25.53
C LEU A 1025 3.85 19.72 -25.27
N HIS A 1026 4.34 19.26 -24.11
CA HIS A 1026 5.76 19.20 -23.80
C HIS A 1026 6.49 18.03 -24.50
N GLY A 1027 5.83 17.27 -25.39
CA GLY A 1027 6.44 16.36 -26.35
C GLY A 1027 6.44 14.88 -25.97
N ARG A 1028 5.68 14.49 -24.93
CA ARG A 1028 5.42 13.07 -24.67
C ARG A 1028 4.56 12.44 -25.76
N ASN A 1029 5.03 11.33 -26.32
CA ASN A 1029 4.28 10.48 -27.23
C ASN A 1029 3.57 9.32 -26.52
N ALA A 1030 4.17 8.73 -25.49
CA ALA A 1030 3.63 7.52 -24.87
C ALA A 1030 3.61 7.59 -23.34
N ALA A 1031 2.56 7.05 -22.72
CA ALA A 1031 2.49 6.87 -21.28
C ALA A 1031 1.68 5.69 -20.81
N VAL A 1032 2.06 5.19 -19.63
CA VAL A 1032 1.20 4.33 -18.82
C VAL A 1032 0.94 4.96 -17.46
N MET A 1033 -0.32 5.03 -17.05
CA MET A 1033 -0.75 5.65 -15.80
C MET A 1033 -0.74 4.66 -14.64
N TRP A 1034 -0.14 5.04 -13.52
CA TRP A 1034 -0.12 4.24 -12.31
C TRP A 1034 -1.44 4.34 -11.52
N THR A 1035 -2.19 3.27 -11.27
CA THR A 1035 -2.07 1.90 -11.83
C THR A 1035 -3.43 1.22 -12.00
N TRP A 1036 -3.51 0.18 -12.84
CA TRP A 1036 -4.73 -0.60 -13.08
C TRP A 1036 -5.16 -1.42 -11.86
N GLU A 1037 -4.20 -1.95 -11.09
CA GLU A 1037 -4.51 -2.83 -9.96
C GLU A 1037 -5.17 -2.08 -8.80
N LYS A 1038 -6.40 -2.47 -8.51
CA LYS A 1038 -7.28 -1.82 -7.54
C LYS A 1038 -6.79 -1.91 -6.09
N ASP A 1039 -6.11 -3.00 -5.72
CA ASP A 1039 -5.76 -3.34 -4.32
C ASP A 1039 -4.24 -3.50 -4.05
N PHE A 1040 -3.37 -3.18 -5.02
CA PHE A 1040 -1.95 -3.63 -4.99
C PHE A 1040 -1.10 -3.01 -3.86
N HIS A 1041 -1.39 -1.77 -3.43
CA HIS A 1041 -0.62 -1.06 -2.39
C HIS A 1041 -1.40 -0.68 -1.13
N SER A 1042 -2.73 -0.61 -1.18
CA SER A 1042 -3.51 -0.17 -0.03
C SER A 1042 -4.94 -0.65 -0.04
N PRO A 1043 -5.53 -0.86 1.16
CA PRO A 1043 -6.95 -1.12 1.27
C PRO A 1043 -7.76 -0.03 0.57
N TRP A 1044 -7.37 1.24 0.66
CA TRP A 1044 -8.14 2.37 0.12
C TRP A 1044 -8.06 2.51 -1.41
N GLY A 1045 -7.06 1.92 -2.08
CA GLY A 1045 -7.13 1.57 -3.52
C GLY A 1045 -7.65 2.63 -4.52
N SER A 1046 -7.36 3.91 -4.30
CA SER A 1046 -7.93 5.01 -5.10
C SER A 1046 -6.91 5.63 -6.07
N TYR A 1047 -6.94 5.18 -7.32
CA TYR A 1047 -6.15 5.68 -8.46
C TYR A 1047 -7.07 6.26 -9.55
N ALA A 1048 -6.55 6.54 -10.75
CA ALA A 1048 -7.36 7.02 -11.87
C ALA A 1048 -8.48 6.03 -12.23
N PHE A 1049 -8.15 4.75 -12.35
CA PHE A 1049 -9.04 3.70 -12.88
C PHE A 1049 -10.07 3.17 -11.87
N THR A 1050 -10.08 3.71 -10.64
CA THR A 1050 -11.10 3.44 -9.63
C THR A 1050 -12.04 4.64 -9.40
N ARG A 1051 -11.85 5.72 -10.18
CA ARG A 1051 -12.65 6.95 -10.17
C ARG A 1051 -13.19 7.25 -11.56
N ALA A 1052 -14.51 7.28 -11.73
CA ALA A 1052 -15.15 7.44 -13.04
C ALA A 1052 -14.78 8.76 -13.72
N ASN A 1053 -14.72 9.85 -12.95
CA ASN A 1053 -14.32 11.16 -13.45
C ASN A 1053 -12.87 11.19 -13.95
N CYS A 1054 -11.95 10.54 -13.24
CA CYS A 1054 -10.53 10.52 -13.58
C CYS A 1054 -10.25 9.61 -14.80
N PHE A 1055 -10.88 8.43 -14.84
CA PHE A 1055 -10.72 7.52 -15.99
C PHE A 1055 -11.35 8.14 -17.25
N HIS A 1056 -12.53 8.73 -17.15
CA HIS A 1056 -13.13 9.45 -18.28
C HIS A 1056 -12.26 10.64 -18.73
N ALA A 1057 -11.67 11.41 -17.82
CA ALA A 1057 -10.77 12.49 -18.18
C ALA A 1057 -9.51 12.02 -18.93
N ALA A 1058 -8.86 10.96 -18.46
CA ALA A 1058 -7.71 10.38 -19.16
C ALA A 1058 -8.10 9.80 -20.53
N SER A 1059 -9.27 9.17 -20.62
CA SER A 1059 -9.85 8.69 -21.89
C SER A 1059 -10.09 9.83 -22.88
N ARG A 1060 -10.67 10.94 -22.42
CA ARG A 1060 -10.84 12.14 -23.23
C ARG A 1060 -9.51 12.70 -23.72
N ALA A 1061 -8.51 12.78 -22.84
CA ALA A 1061 -7.19 13.30 -23.21
C ALA A 1061 -6.55 12.52 -24.37
N ILE A 1062 -6.63 11.19 -24.39
CA ILE A 1062 -6.05 10.40 -25.50
C ILE A 1062 -6.90 10.47 -26.79
N LEU A 1063 -8.22 10.61 -26.69
CA LEU A 1063 -9.08 10.85 -27.85
C LEU A 1063 -8.82 12.22 -28.47
N ASP A 1064 -8.70 13.27 -27.65
CA ASP A 1064 -8.33 14.61 -28.08
C ASP A 1064 -6.92 14.62 -28.69
N ALA A 1065 -5.97 13.88 -28.10
CA ALA A 1065 -4.62 13.77 -28.63
C ALA A 1065 -4.55 13.08 -30.00
N ARG A 1066 -5.41 12.09 -30.25
CA ARG A 1066 -5.52 11.44 -31.56
C ARG A 1066 -6.18 12.33 -32.60
N ARG A 1067 -7.22 13.08 -32.21
CA ARG A 1067 -7.92 14.03 -33.08
C ARG A 1067 -7.02 15.21 -33.48
N LEU A 1068 -6.18 15.67 -32.56
CA LEU A 1068 -5.31 16.83 -32.70
C LEU A 1068 -3.83 16.44 -32.83
N ALA A 1069 -3.55 15.25 -33.36
CA ALA A 1069 -2.19 14.71 -33.36
C ALA A 1069 -1.19 15.63 -34.10
N PRO A 1070 -1.50 16.19 -35.29
CA PRO A 1070 -0.62 17.15 -35.96
C PRO A 1070 -0.40 18.44 -35.16
N GLU A 1071 -1.45 18.99 -34.55
CA GLU A 1071 -1.37 20.24 -33.78
C GLU A 1071 -0.56 20.07 -32.50
N ILE A 1072 -0.74 18.96 -31.78
CA ILE A 1072 0.06 18.66 -30.58
C ILE A 1072 1.51 18.39 -30.98
N ALA A 1073 1.75 17.65 -32.06
CA ALA A 1073 3.10 17.41 -32.56
C ALA A 1073 3.83 18.70 -32.98
N ALA A 1074 3.12 19.71 -33.48
CA ALA A 1074 3.72 20.98 -33.89
C ALA A 1074 4.44 21.70 -32.73
N PHE A 1075 3.97 21.55 -31.49
CA PHE A 1075 4.66 22.08 -30.31
C PHE A 1075 6.04 21.47 -30.12
N ARG A 1076 6.33 20.27 -30.67
CA ARG A 1076 7.66 19.65 -30.56
C ARG A 1076 8.76 20.45 -31.24
N SER A 1077 8.44 21.08 -32.36
CA SER A 1077 9.37 21.77 -33.26
C SER A 1077 9.52 23.27 -32.96
N GLU A 1078 8.96 23.77 -31.86
CA GLU A 1078 9.10 25.17 -31.47
C GLU A 1078 10.58 25.55 -31.24
N LYS A 1079 10.99 26.68 -31.82
CA LYS A 1079 12.36 27.19 -31.66
C LYS A 1079 12.60 27.71 -30.24
N ARG A 1080 13.65 27.22 -29.58
CA ARG A 1080 14.05 27.65 -28.23
C ARG A 1080 14.87 28.95 -28.30
N GLN A 1081 14.28 30.08 -27.94
CA GLN A 1081 14.93 31.40 -28.05
C GLN A 1081 16.06 31.64 -27.02
N PHE A 1082 15.99 30.94 -25.88
CA PHE A 1082 17.00 30.94 -24.82
C PHE A 1082 17.29 29.52 -24.34
N ALA A 1083 18.43 29.34 -23.68
CA ALA A 1083 18.81 28.08 -23.05
C ALA A 1083 19.28 28.28 -21.60
N ILE A 1084 18.80 27.43 -20.70
CA ILE A 1084 19.28 27.33 -19.32
C ILE A 1084 20.49 26.40 -19.30
N PHE A 1085 21.61 26.91 -18.79
CA PHE A 1085 22.84 26.14 -18.67
C PHE A 1085 22.76 25.11 -17.54
N TYR A 1086 23.09 23.86 -17.85
CA TYR A 1086 23.08 22.73 -16.94
C TYR A 1086 24.50 22.15 -16.78
N SER A 1087 25.04 22.23 -15.55
CA SER A 1087 26.35 21.71 -15.17
C SER A 1087 26.19 20.62 -14.11
N LEU A 1088 26.69 19.42 -14.42
CA LEU A 1088 26.73 18.29 -13.49
C LEU A 1088 27.67 18.50 -12.29
N PRO A 1089 28.93 18.99 -12.44
CA PRO A 1089 29.80 19.24 -11.29
C PRO A 1089 29.20 20.27 -10.32
N SER A 1090 28.36 21.20 -10.79
CA SER A 1090 27.67 22.14 -9.90
C SER A 1090 26.65 21.46 -8.96
N PHE A 1091 26.27 20.19 -9.17
CA PHE A 1091 25.49 19.40 -8.18
C PHE A 1091 26.30 19.00 -6.93
N CYS A 1092 27.61 19.24 -6.91
CA CYS A 1092 28.40 19.21 -5.68
C CYS A 1092 27.97 20.29 -4.68
N ASP A 1093 27.39 21.40 -5.16
CA ASP A 1093 26.99 22.51 -4.34
C ASP A 1093 25.51 22.40 -3.92
N PRO A 1094 25.20 22.52 -2.62
CA PRO A 1094 23.83 22.40 -2.14
C PRO A 1094 22.87 23.37 -2.85
N GLY A 1095 21.65 22.89 -3.12
CA GLY A 1095 20.58 23.71 -3.71
C GLY A 1095 20.67 23.94 -5.22
N ASN A 1096 21.58 23.29 -5.95
CA ASN A 1096 21.73 23.46 -7.40
C ASN A 1096 20.43 23.22 -8.18
N TYR A 1097 19.74 22.11 -7.91
CA TYR A 1097 18.43 21.83 -8.49
C TYR A 1097 17.43 22.97 -8.25
N LYS A 1098 17.36 23.50 -7.03
CA LYS A 1098 16.43 24.58 -6.68
C LYS A 1098 16.69 25.82 -7.55
N ARG A 1099 17.95 26.19 -7.77
CA ARG A 1099 18.32 27.37 -8.58
C ARG A 1099 17.93 27.20 -10.05
N ILE A 1100 18.15 26.00 -10.60
CA ILE A 1100 17.69 25.65 -11.96
C ILE A 1100 16.15 25.75 -12.02
N ASN A 1101 15.46 25.15 -11.05
CA ASN A 1101 14.00 25.11 -11.00
C ASN A 1101 13.36 26.50 -10.80
N ASP A 1102 13.96 27.37 -9.98
CA ASP A 1102 13.49 28.74 -9.78
C ASP A 1102 13.62 29.55 -11.08
N LEU A 1103 14.74 29.43 -11.78
CA LEU A 1103 14.96 30.09 -13.06
C LEU A 1103 14.04 29.55 -14.16
N TYR A 1104 13.86 28.23 -14.21
CA TYR A 1104 12.93 27.59 -15.14
C TYR A 1104 11.50 28.12 -14.93
N GLN A 1105 11.00 28.15 -13.69
CA GLN A 1105 9.69 28.74 -13.40
C GLN A 1105 9.61 30.23 -13.75
N GLY A 1106 10.67 31.00 -13.48
CA GLY A 1106 10.74 32.42 -13.79
C GLY A 1106 10.68 32.71 -15.30
N THR A 1107 11.07 31.74 -16.14
CA THR A 1107 11.10 31.89 -17.60
C THR A 1107 9.92 31.21 -18.31
N PHE A 1108 9.18 30.34 -17.62
CA PHE A 1108 8.15 29.48 -18.21
C PHE A 1108 6.94 30.25 -18.79
N PHE A 1109 6.52 31.36 -18.15
CA PHE A 1109 5.26 32.05 -18.46
C PHE A 1109 5.38 33.18 -19.49
N HIS A 1110 6.40 33.14 -20.35
CA HIS A 1110 6.66 34.19 -21.35
C HIS A 1110 6.20 33.84 -22.78
N GLY A 1111 5.49 32.72 -22.97
CA GLY A 1111 5.01 32.29 -24.29
C GLY A 1111 6.13 31.82 -25.22
N VAL A 1112 7.27 31.41 -24.66
CA VAL A 1112 8.43 30.87 -25.39
C VAL A 1112 8.88 29.57 -24.73
N ALA A 1113 9.14 28.56 -25.55
CA ALA A 1113 9.61 27.26 -25.09
C ALA A 1113 11.00 27.34 -24.40
N PRO A 1114 11.14 26.94 -23.11
CA PRO A 1114 12.42 26.99 -22.39
C PRO A 1114 13.46 26.02 -22.93
N GLY A 1115 14.65 26.49 -23.32
CA GLY A 1115 15.73 25.60 -23.77
C GLY A 1115 16.67 25.16 -22.64
N PHE A 1116 17.46 24.11 -22.89
CA PHE A 1116 18.59 23.69 -22.06
C PHE A 1116 19.86 23.50 -22.89
N ILE A 1117 21.01 23.77 -22.29
CA ILE A 1117 22.32 23.47 -22.85
C ILE A 1117 23.23 22.91 -21.76
N THR A 1118 23.90 21.79 -22.02
CA THR A 1118 24.81 21.15 -21.05
C THR A 1118 26.27 21.47 -21.34
N GLU A 1119 27.17 21.20 -20.38
CA GLU A 1119 28.62 21.26 -20.60
C GLU A 1119 29.06 20.46 -21.84
N LYS A 1120 28.53 19.24 -22.00
CA LYS A 1120 28.86 18.36 -23.12
C LYS A 1120 28.44 18.97 -24.46
N ARG A 1121 27.19 19.44 -24.59
CA ARG A 1121 26.70 20.03 -25.84
C ARG A 1121 27.41 21.33 -26.21
N LEU A 1122 27.71 22.14 -25.19
CA LEU A 1122 28.49 23.36 -25.35
C LEU A 1122 29.89 23.06 -25.92
N LEU A 1123 30.61 22.08 -25.36
CA LEU A 1123 31.93 21.67 -25.85
C LEU A 1123 31.89 21.07 -27.26
N GLN A 1124 30.81 20.38 -27.61
CA GLN A 1124 30.59 19.81 -28.95
C GLN A 1124 30.19 20.85 -30.01
N ASN A 1125 30.05 22.13 -29.64
CA ASN A 1125 29.50 23.17 -30.51
C ASN A 1125 28.07 22.84 -31.01
N ALA A 1126 27.33 22.00 -30.26
CA ALA A 1126 25.99 21.52 -30.57
C ALA A 1126 24.96 22.41 -29.88
N PHE A 1127 24.83 23.64 -30.36
CA PHE A 1127 23.98 24.66 -29.75
C PHE A 1127 22.56 24.66 -30.31
N PRO A 1128 21.54 24.91 -29.47
CA PRO A 1128 20.29 25.43 -30.00
C PRO A 1128 20.55 26.82 -30.61
N ASP A 1129 19.82 27.17 -31.67
CA ASP A 1129 19.79 28.51 -32.26
C ASP A 1129 19.13 29.50 -31.28
N CYS A 1130 19.86 29.82 -30.21
CA CYS A 1130 19.42 30.66 -29.11
C CYS A 1130 20.26 31.95 -29.03
N ARG A 1131 19.59 33.03 -28.64
CA ARG A 1131 20.20 34.37 -28.53
C ARG A 1131 20.65 34.68 -27.10
N LEU A 1132 20.27 33.84 -26.14
CA LEU A 1132 20.43 34.05 -24.71
C LEU A 1132 20.74 32.72 -24.00
N ILE A 1133 21.81 32.70 -23.20
CA ILE A 1133 22.14 31.61 -22.27
C ILE A 1133 22.02 32.14 -20.85
N LEU A 1134 21.22 31.47 -20.03
CA LEU A 1134 20.98 31.80 -18.63
C LEU A 1134 21.71 30.78 -17.74
N ILE A 1135 22.55 31.25 -16.83
CA ILE A 1135 23.39 30.40 -15.96
C ILE A 1135 22.85 30.46 -14.52
N PRO A 1136 22.17 29.42 -14.02
CA PRO A 1136 21.50 29.42 -12.72
C PRO A 1136 22.48 29.17 -11.55
N ASP A 1137 23.45 30.07 -11.34
CA ASP A 1137 24.51 29.93 -10.33
C ASP A 1137 25.22 28.58 -10.43
N ALA A 1138 25.64 28.23 -11.65
CA ALA A 1138 26.47 27.06 -11.91
C ALA A 1138 27.90 27.41 -11.47
N ARG A 1139 28.27 27.02 -10.25
CA ARG A 1139 29.51 27.45 -9.59
C ARG A 1139 30.76 26.73 -10.08
N ARG A 1140 30.59 25.48 -10.52
CA ARG A 1140 31.69 24.59 -10.92
C ARG A 1140 31.56 24.24 -12.40
N VAL A 1141 32.60 24.53 -13.17
CA VAL A 1141 32.72 24.19 -14.59
C VAL A 1141 34.18 23.98 -14.94
N SER A 1142 34.50 23.12 -15.91
CA SER A 1142 35.89 23.01 -16.39
C SER A 1142 36.37 24.28 -17.13
N ASP A 1143 37.69 24.47 -17.24
CA ASP A 1143 38.25 25.60 -18.00
C ASP A 1143 37.79 25.56 -19.46
N ALA A 1144 37.72 24.38 -20.08
CA ALA A 1144 37.24 24.23 -21.44
C ALA A 1144 35.78 24.69 -21.60
N VAL A 1145 34.92 24.41 -20.61
CA VAL A 1145 33.51 24.85 -20.60
C VAL A 1145 33.42 26.36 -20.43
N PHE A 1146 34.22 26.94 -19.52
CA PHE A 1146 34.30 28.38 -19.34
C PHE A 1146 34.71 29.09 -20.64
N GLU A 1147 35.78 28.62 -21.28
CA GLU A 1147 36.24 29.16 -22.57
C GLU A 1147 35.18 29.01 -23.68
N ALA A 1148 34.44 27.90 -23.70
CA ALA A 1148 33.37 27.71 -24.68
C ALA A 1148 32.20 28.70 -24.46
N LEU A 1149 31.82 28.99 -23.20
CA LEU A 1149 30.84 30.04 -22.87
C LEU A 1149 31.34 31.43 -23.31
N MET A 1150 32.61 31.75 -23.03
CA MET A 1150 33.22 33.02 -23.40
C MET A 1150 33.32 33.19 -24.92
N LYS A 1151 33.70 32.14 -25.64
CA LYS A 1151 33.69 32.12 -27.11
C LYS A 1151 32.29 32.41 -27.65
N ARG A 1152 31.25 31.84 -27.04
CA ARG A 1152 29.86 32.06 -27.46
C ARG A 1152 29.39 33.48 -27.17
N ALA A 1153 29.78 34.05 -26.04
CA ALA A 1153 29.54 35.46 -25.71
C ALA A 1153 30.20 36.40 -26.74
N LYS A 1154 31.47 36.16 -27.07
CA LYS A 1154 32.21 36.90 -28.11
C LYS A 1154 31.58 36.78 -29.51
N ALA A 1155 30.91 35.65 -29.80
CA ALA A 1155 30.17 35.43 -31.04
C ALA A 1155 28.76 36.06 -31.08
N GLY A 1156 28.38 36.86 -30.06
CA GLY A 1156 27.15 37.66 -30.07
C GLY A 1156 25.96 37.09 -29.28
N THR A 1157 26.10 35.91 -28.65
CA THR A 1157 25.07 35.38 -27.74
C THR A 1157 25.15 36.08 -26.39
N LYS A 1158 24.02 36.53 -25.84
CA LYS A 1158 24.00 37.09 -24.49
C LYS A 1158 24.14 35.97 -23.46
N VAL A 1159 25.12 36.06 -22.57
CA VAL A 1159 25.30 35.12 -21.46
C VAL A 1159 25.02 35.85 -20.16
N VAL A 1160 23.99 35.42 -19.43
CA VAL A 1160 23.56 36.05 -18.17
C VAL A 1160 23.80 35.07 -17.04
N ARG A 1161 24.62 35.49 -16.08
CA ARG A 1161 24.89 34.71 -14.86
C ARG A 1161 24.02 35.18 -13.70
N PHE A 1162 23.51 34.22 -12.93
CA PHE A 1162 22.83 34.46 -11.65
C PHE A 1162 23.74 33.95 -10.53
N GLY A 1163 23.78 34.67 -9.41
CA GLY A 1163 24.63 34.32 -8.26
C GLY A 1163 26.08 34.77 -8.42
N GLU A 1164 26.64 35.30 -7.33
CA GLU A 1164 28.00 35.87 -7.31
C GLU A 1164 29.09 34.82 -7.55
N LYS A 1165 28.82 33.58 -7.14
CA LYS A 1165 29.76 32.45 -7.26
C LYS A 1165 29.67 31.69 -8.58
N SER A 1166 28.80 32.13 -9.49
CA SER A 1166 28.62 31.47 -10.79
C SER A 1166 29.92 31.49 -11.59
N LEU A 1167 30.33 30.33 -12.11
CA LEU A 1167 31.52 30.08 -12.93
C LEU A 1167 32.88 30.34 -12.24
N MET A 1168 32.92 30.52 -10.92
CA MET A 1168 34.14 30.88 -10.20
C MET A 1168 35.11 29.71 -9.97
N TYR A 1169 34.61 28.46 -10.02
CA TYR A 1169 35.39 27.28 -9.65
C TYR A 1169 35.52 26.29 -10.79
N ASP A 1170 36.62 25.52 -10.78
CA ASP A 1170 36.78 24.33 -11.60
C ASP A 1170 35.80 23.21 -11.19
N GLU A 1171 35.76 22.11 -11.96
CA GLU A 1171 34.88 20.97 -11.68
C GLU A 1171 35.13 20.31 -10.31
N TYR A 1172 36.31 20.51 -9.72
CA TYR A 1172 36.70 20.01 -8.40
C TYR A 1172 36.60 21.07 -7.30
N GLY A 1173 36.03 22.24 -7.59
CA GLY A 1173 35.75 23.29 -6.61
C GLY A 1173 36.96 24.18 -6.24
N LYS A 1174 38.04 24.16 -7.03
CA LYS A 1174 39.14 25.11 -6.86
C LYS A 1174 38.84 26.41 -7.58
N LEU A 1175 39.25 27.53 -6.99
CA LEU A 1175 39.09 28.83 -7.62
C LEU A 1175 39.85 28.86 -8.95
N LYS A 1176 39.17 29.27 -10.02
CA LYS A 1176 39.83 29.50 -11.31
C LYS A 1176 40.82 30.65 -11.19
N LYS A 1177 41.91 30.60 -11.96
CA LYS A 1177 42.84 31.72 -12.09
C LYS A 1177 42.18 32.84 -12.89
N ASP A 1178 42.44 34.08 -12.51
CA ASP A 1178 41.88 35.30 -13.12
C ASP A 1178 42.08 35.39 -14.64
#